data_AF-A0A6J2DXN6-F1
#
_entry.id   AF-A0A6J2DXN6-F1
#
_cell.length_a   1.000
_cell.length_b   1.000
_cell.length_c   1.000
_cell.angle_alpha   90.00
_cell.angle_beta   90.00
_cell.angle_gamma   90.00
#
_symmetry.space_group_name_H-M   'P 1'
#
loop_
_entity.id
_entity.type
_entity.pdbx_description
1 polymer ?
#
loop_
_entity_poly.entity_id
_entity_poly.type
_entity_poly.pdbx_seq_one_letter_code
_entity_poly.pdbx_strand_id
1 'polypeptide(L)'
;MKSQATMICCLMLFLAIECSHYRSKIHIKDGDKLQHPEGKLKTGRIQEKCRGPCIPASNCSRPCAQPFHGEIRFTCHQNKWQKSTETCTSLSVETLFKDFNSASRLSLAASSIPVHILDFQVPEPVESVAQGIRRNCPIDYACILDVVKSSEATSGNIAFIVQLLRNISTDLSDNVTQEKMKSYSEVANHILDTAAISNWAFIPDKNTSSDLLQSVNLFARQLRLRNESENLADELFIQAKGLRINHNTSEEKFNFSASMNSTTEGILGMIEIPRQELWNLPPNASQAISIAFPTLGAILKEVHLQNVSLPRPVNGLVLSVILPEGLKQVLFTFEKINKSRSARAQCVGWHSRKRRWDENACETTLEIMNKVKCLCNYTNMVMSFSILMSPKSIDNKVLDYITCIGLSISIFSLILCLIIEAVVWSRVVVTEISYIRHVCIVNIAVSLLIANVWFIINSNFHKKAQNSNWCVALTFFSHFFYLSLFFWMFFQALLIIYGILVVFRRMMKSRMMAIGFAVGYGCPLVIACTTVAVTVPEKGYMRPDACWLNWDNTKALLAFAVPALVIVAVNLVVVLVVAVNTQRPSIGSSKSQDLAIIMRISKNVAILTPLLGLTWGFGVATLLEGTSLVFHIIFALLNAFQGFFILLFGTIMDHKIRDALKMRMSSLKGRSRAAENASLSPTNGSKLMNR
;
A
#
# COMPACT_ATOMS: atom_id res chain seq x y z
N MET A 1 -23.88 -32.48 -29.07
CA MET A 1 -23.15 -32.81 -27.81
C MET A 1 -21.62 -32.75 -27.96
N LYS A 2 -21.00 -33.05 -29.12
CA LYS A 2 -19.54 -32.92 -29.30
C LYS A 2 -19.02 -31.47 -29.24
N SER A 3 -19.70 -30.50 -29.88
CA SER A 3 -19.24 -29.09 -29.92
C SER A 3 -19.22 -28.36 -28.56
N GLN A 4 -20.14 -28.67 -27.63
CA GLN A 4 -20.14 -28.05 -26.29
C GLN A 4 -19.05 -28.62 -25.37
N ALA A 5 -18.73 -29.90 -25.48
CA ALA A 5 -17.63 -30.52 -24.71
C ALA A 5 -16.26 -29.98 -25.16
N THR A 6 -16.09 -29.70 -26.46
CA THR A 6 -14.87 -29.10 -27.00
C THR A 6 -14.69 -27.66 -26.53
N MET A 7 -15.76 -26.85 -26.50
CA MET A 7 -15.72 -25.48 -25.96
C MET A 7 -15.35 -25.44 -24.48
N ILE A 8 -15.89 -26.35 -23.67
CA ILE A 8 -15.56 -26.43 -22.23
C ILE A 8 -14.10 -26.88 -22.05
N CYS A 9 -13.64 -27.87 -22.83
CA CYS A 9 -12.26 -28.31 -22.79
C CYS A 9 -11.28 -27.20 -23.22
N CYS A 10 -11.62 -26.44 -24.27
CA CYS A 10 -10.85 -25.28 -24.70
C CYS A 10 -10.85 -24.15 -23.67
N LEU A 11 -11.98 -23.85 -23.02
CA LEU A 11 -12.06 -22.84 -21.97
C LEU A 11 -11.23 -23.26 -20.74
N MET A 12 -11.27 -24.54 -20.36
CA MET A 12 -10.46 -25.09 -19.27
C MET A 12 -8.96 -25.11 -19.60
N LEU A 13 -8.60 -25.41 -20.86
CA LEU A 13 -7.24 -25.30 -21.36
C LEU A 13 -6.78 -23.83 -21.38
N PHE A 14 -7.61 -22.89 -21.82
CA PHE A 14 -7.29 -21.46 -21.79
C PHE A 14 -7.09 -20.94 -20.35
N LEU A 15 -7.97 -21.31 -19.41
CA LEU A 15 -7.86 -20.92 -18.00
C LEU A 15 -6.64 -21.56 -17.30
N ALA A 16 -6.31 -22.81 -17.64
CA ALA A 16 -5.11 -23.48 -17.15
C ALA A 16 -3.82 -22.92 -17.78
N ILE A 17 -3.87 -22.52 -19.05
CA ILE A 17 -2.74 -21.91 -19.77
C ILE A 17 -2.51 -20.47 -19.25
N GLU A 18 -3.54 -19.70 -18.91
CA GLU A 18 -3.37 -18.37 -18.32
C GLU A 18 -2.87 -18.41 -16.86
N CYS A 19 -3.35 -19.32 -15.98
CA CYS A 19 -2.71 -19.51 -14.66
C CYS A 19 -1.26 -20.06 -14.78
N SER A 20 -0.91 -20.77 -15.87
CA SER A 20 0.48 -21.20 -16.16
C SER A 20 1.36 -20.07 -16.72
N HIS A 21 0.79 -19.15 -17.51
CA HIS A 21 1.51 -18.02 -18.10
C HIS A 21 1.93 -16.95 -17.07
N TYR A 22 1.43 -17.04 -15.83
CA TYR A 22 1.97 -16.34 -14.65
C TYR A 22 3.45 -16.69 -14.37
N ARG A 23 3.96 -17.81 -14.93
CA ARG A 23 5.30 -18.33 -14.66
C ARG A 23 6.39 -17.87 -15.64
N SER A 24 6.08 -17.17 -16.73
CA SER A 24 7.13 -16.76 -17.68
C SER A 24 6.79 -15.47 -18.42
N LYS A 25 7.35 -14.35 -17.95
CA LYS A 25 7.93 -13.26 -18.76
C LYS A 25 8.52 -12.19 -17.84
N ILE A 26 9.75 -12.44 -17.40
CA ILE A 26 10.74 -11.39 -17.15
C ILE A 26 11.75 -11.55 -18.27
N HIS A 27 11.71 -10.67 -19.28
CA HIS A 27 12.90 -10.11 -19.92
C HIS A 27 12.52 -9.01 -20.93
N ILE A 28 13.35 -7.96 -20.88
CA ILE A 28 13.27 -6.62 -21.47
C ILE A 28 13.62 -6.62 -22.98
N LYS A 29 13.04 -5.70 -23.76
CA LYS A 29 13.76 -4.98 -24.83
C LYS A 29 13.17 -3.60 -25.13
N ASP A 30 14.08 -2.72 -25.51
CA ASP A 30 14.10 -1.25 -25.43
C ASP A 30 13.65 -0.54 -26.73
N GLY A 31 13.42 0.78 -26.63
CA GLY A 31 13.38 1.75 -27.74
C GLY A 31 12.00 2.34 -28.09
N ASP A 32 11.75 3.64 -27.89
CA ASP A 32 12.17 4.69 -28.84
C ASP A 32 11.85 6.13 -28.35
N LYS A 33 12.54 7.12 -28.94
CA LYS A 33 12.54 8.57 -28.63
C LYS A 33 11.26 9.31 -29.04
N LEU A 34 10.89 10.38 -28.30
CA LEU A 34 10.36 11.62 -28.92
C LEU A 34 10.46 12.86 -28.00
N GLN A 35 10.50 14.03 -28.65
CA GLN A 35 10.99 15.35 -28.24
C GLN A 35 10.09 16.19 -27.31
N HIS A 36 10.74 17.13 -26.62
CA HIS A 36 10.23 18.31 -25.91
C HIS A 36 9.39 19.25 -26.79
N PRO A 37 8.52 20.08 -26.18
CA PRO A 37 8.90 21.50 -26.00
C PRO A 37 8.56 22.10 -24.62
N GLU A 38 9.41 23.04 -24.21
CA GLU A 38 9.30 23.91 -23.04
C GLU A 38 8.19 24.97 -23.20
N GLY A 39 7.41 25.20 -22.15
CA GLY A 39 6.45 26.28 -22.03
C GLY A 39 6.77 27.21 -20.86
N LYS A 40 7.21 28.43 -21.18
CA LYS A 40 7.58 29.50 -20.24
C LYS A 40 6.44 29.91 -19.29
N LEU A 41 6.82 30.09 -18.03
CA LEU A 41 6.04 30.64 -16.93
C LEU A 41 5.70 32.13 -17.16
N LYS A 42 4.42 32.52 -17.07
CA LYS A 42 4.00 33.93 -17.05
C LYS A 42 3.80 34.40 -15.60
N THR A 43 4.52 35.46 -15.25
CA THR A 43 4.54 36.17 -13.97
C THR A 43 3.24 36.94 -13.75
N GLY A 44 2.44 36.56 -12.76
CA GLY A 44 1.22 37.25 -12.35
C GLY A 44 1.44 38.07 -11.06
N ARG A 45 0.88 39.29 -11.03
CA ARG A 45 0.96 40.32 -9.98
C ARG A 45 0.89 39.78 -8.55
N ILE A 46 1.85 40.21 -7.73
CA ILE A 46 1.87 40.01 -6.27
C ILE A 46 0.78 40.89 -5.65
N GLN A 47 -0.20 40.27 -5.00
CA GLN A 47 -1.28 40.95 -4.30
C GLN A 47 -0.93 40.95 -2.79
N GLU A 48 -0.67 42.11 -2.20
CA GLU A 48 -0.12 42.26 -0.83
C GLU A 48 -1.04 41.81 0.32
N LYS A 49 -2.27 41.35 0.02
CA LYS A 49 -3.21 40.81 1.04
C LYS A 49 -3.68 39.42 0.62
N CYS A 50 -3.03 38.38 1.15
CA CYS A 50 -3.47 36.97 1.00
C CYS A 50 -4.73 36.68 1.83
N ARG A 51 -5.82 37.44 1.61
CA ARG A 51 -7.11 37.27 2.30
C ARG A 51 -8.21 37.03 1.28
N GLY A 52 -9.14 36.14 1.62
CA GLY A 52 -10.26 35.78 0.75
C GLY A 52 -10.00 34.56 -0.14
N PRO A 53 -11.00 34.17 -0.95
CA PRO A 53 -10.88 33.06 -1.88
C PRO A 53 -9.85 33.40 -2.97
N CYS A 54 -9.05 32.41 -3.35
CA CYS A 54 -8.01 32.56 -4.36
C CYS A 54 -8.41 31.88 -5.67
N ILE A 55 -7.74 32.24 -6.76
CA ILE A 55 -7.95 31.67 -8.09
C ILE A 55 -6.85 30.63 -8.36
N PRO A 56 -7.15 29.46 -8.96
CA PRO A 56 -6.11 28.51 -9.36
C PRO A 56 -4.97 29.20 -10.13
N ALA A 57 -3.71 28.90 -9.77
CA ALA A 57 -2.47 29.52 -10.25
C ALA A 57 -2.13 30.94 -9.75
N SER A 58 -2.90 31.54 -8.83
CA SER A 58 -2.49 32.78 -8.16
C SER A 58 -1.42 32.52 -7.09
N ASN A 59 -0.40 33.38 -7.04
CA ASN A 59 0.62 33.40 -6.00
C ASN A 59 0.50 34.67 -5.17
N CYS A 60 0.73 34.57 -3.87
CA CYS A 60 0.72 35.70 -2.94
C CYS A 60 1.94 35.66 -2.04
N SER A 61 2.48 36.81 -1.63
CA SER A 61 3.54 36.88 -0.62
C SER A 61 3.18 37.86 0.49
N ARG A 62 3.63 37.55 1.71
CA ARG A 62 3.45 38.38 2.90
C ARG A 62 4.81 38.53 3.60
N PRO A 63 5.20 39.74 4.05
CA PRO A 63 6.40 39.88 4.87
C PRO A 63 6.28 39.11 6.18
N CYS A 64 7.42 38.67 6.71
CA CYS A 64 7.49 38.05 8.03
C CYS A 64 7.13 39.07 9.13
N ALA A 65 6.58 38.58 10.25
CA ALA A 65 6.35 39.41 11.42
C ALA A 65 7.69 39.77 12.07
N GLN A 66 7.84 41.00 12.53
CA GLN A 66 9.00 41.39 13.33
C GLN A 66 9.09 40.53 14.60
N PRO A 67 10.28 40.05 15.01
CA PRO A 67 11.62 40.44 14.57
C PRO A 67 12.21 39.66 13.37
N PHE A 68 11.42 38.84 12.68
CA PHE A 68 11.90 38.01 11.57
C PHE A 68 11.98 38.79 10.25
N HIS A 69 13.03 38.51 9.48
CA HIS A 69 13.25 39.05 8.15
C HIS A 69 12.87 38.00 7.09
N GLY A 70 12.34 38.43 5.94
CA GLY A 70 11.98 37.56 4.83
C GLY A 70 10.50 37.64 4.45
N GLU A 71 10.03 36.62 3.74
CA GLU A 71 8.64 36.54 3.27
C GLU A 71 8.07 35.12 3.38
N ILE A 72 6.74 35.05 3.47
CA ILE A 72 5.96 33.83 3.38
C ILE A 72 5.17 33.89 2.07
N ARG A 73 5.34 32.89 1.20
CA ARG A 73 4.57 32.76 -0.04
C ARG A 73 3.46 31.75 0.11
N PHE A 74 2.36 32.01 -0.58
CA PHE A 74 1.16 31.19 -0.62
C PHE A 74 0.79 30.89 -2.07
N THR A 75 0.36 29.66 -2.31
CA THR A 75 -0.22 29.20 -3.58
C THR A 75 -1.70 28.86 -3.37
N CYS A 76 -2.50 29.00 -4.41
CA CYS A 76 -3.91 28.66 -4.34
C CYS A 76 -4.15 27.17 -4.61
N HIS A 77 -4.80 26.48 -3.66
CA HIS A 77 -5.27 25.10 -3.82
C HIS A 77 -6.73 25.00 -3.36
N GLN A 78 -7.63 24.53 -4.22
CA GLN A 78 -9.08 24.41 -3.92
C GLN A 78 -9.70 25.71 -3.38
N ASN A 79 -9.44 26.84 -4.04
CA ASN A 79 -9.89 28.19 -3.65
C ASN A 79 -9.44 28.66 -2.24
N LYS A 80 -8.47 27.97 -1.62
CA LYS A 80 -7.84 28.36 -0.36
C LYS A 80 -6.34 28.60 -0.52
N TRP A 81 -5.84 29.65 0.14
CA TRP A 81 -4.41 29.92 0.21
C TRP A 81 -3.72 28.85 1.07
N GLN A 82 -2.71 28.18 0.50
CA GLN A 82 -1.84 27.26 1.21
C GLN A 82 -0.42 27.81 1.22
N LYS A 83 0.26 27.73 2.37
CA LYS A 83 1.66 28.15 2.50
C LYS A 83 2.51 27.29 1.56
N SER A 84 3.29 27.92 0.70
CA SER A 84 4.16 27.22 -0.26
C SER A 84 5.63 27.29 0.16
N THR A 85 6.11 28.46 0.56
CA THR A 85 7.50 28.67 0.98
C THR A 85 7.60 29.71 2.09
N GLU A 86 8.62 29.62 2.92
CA GLU A 86 8.92 30.61 3.97
C GLU A 86 10.41 30.85 4.09
N THR A 87 10.79 32.12 4.17
CA THR A 87 12.18 32.57 4.37
C THR A 87 12.35 33.38 5.65
N CYS A 88 11.38 33.30 6.58
CA CYS A 88 11.45 34.01 7.85
C CYS A 88 12.66 33.55 8.67
N THR A 89 13.60 34.46 8.91
CA THR A 89 14.81 34.21 9.71
C THR A 89 15.02 35.34 10.69
N SER A 90 15.35 34.98 11.93
CA SER A 90 15.87 35.90 12.96
C SER A 90 17.38 35.80 13.08
N LEU A 91 17.98 34.78 12.47
CA LEU A 91 19.41 34.52 12.51
C LEU A 91 20.14 35.21 11.34
N SER A 92 21.28 35.80 11.66
CA SER A 92 22.28 36.34 10.76
C SER A 92 23.68 36.14 11.35
N VAL A 93 24.73 36.42 10.56
CA VAL A 93 26.12 36.40 11.06
C VAL A 93 26.30 37.38 12.21
N GLU A 94 25.66 38.54 12.14
CA GLU A 94 25.72 39.55 13.19
C GLU A 94 25.05 39.09 14.48
N THR A 95 23.86 38.49 14.40
CA THR A 95 23.15 38.00 15.59
C THR A 95 23.88 36.84 16.26
N LEU A 96 24.58 35.99 15.50
CA LEU A 96 25.39 34.90 16.03
C LEU A 96 26.53 35.39 16.95
N PHE A 97 27.09 36.58 16.69
CA PHE A 97 28.27 37.08 17.41
C PHE A 97 28.03 38.40 18.15
N LYS A 98 26.77 38.81 18.30
CA LYS A 98 26.39 40.14 18.83
C LYS A 98 26.91 40.39 20.25
N ASP A 99 26.85 39.39 21.13
CA ASP A 99 27.24 39.53 22.54
C ASP A 99 28.76 39.61 22.75
N PHE A 100 29.56 39.07 21.82
CA PHE A 100 31.02 39.13 21.86
C PHE A 100 31.56 40.52 21.47
N ASN A 101 30.89 41.21 20.55
CA ASN A 101 31.22 42.59 20.21
C ASN A 101 30.94 43.58 21.36
N SER A 102 30.00 43.26 22.26
CA SER A 102 29.74 44.03 23.48
C SER A 102 30.61 43.62 24.67
N ALA A 103 31.01 42.35 24.79
CA ALA A 103 31.91 41.89 25.86
C ALA A 103 33.31 42.53 25.73
N SER A 104 33.79 42.80 24.50
CA SER A 104 35.00 43.60 24.30
C SER A 104 34.88 45.06 24.78
N ARG A 105 33.68 45.55 25.10
CA ARG A 105 33.45 46.90 25.66
C ARG A 105 33.39 46.95 27.18
N LEU A 106 33.29 45.82 27.89
CA LEU A 106 33.03 45.79 29.33
C LEU A 106 34.24 45.44 30.22
N SER A 107 35.45 45.31 29.67
CA SER A 107 36.65 44.98 30.46
C SER A 107 37.61 46.17 30.73
N LEU A 108 37.20 47.41 30.46
CA LEU A 108 38.01 48.61 30.75
C LEU A 108 37.19 49.67 31.47
N ALA A 109 36.75 49.38 32.69
CA ALA A 109 36.26 50.39 33.60
C ALA A 109 36.51 49.99 35.06
N ALA A 110 37.78 49.95 35.47
CA ALA A 110 38.24 50.38 36.80
C ALA A 110 39.73 50.04 37.02
N SER A 111 40.62 50.98 36.71
CA SER A 111 41.68 51.47 37.61
C SER A 111 42.60 52.40 36.82
N SER A 112 42.80 53.58 37.37
CA SER A 112 43.49 54.74 36.82
C SER A 112 45.00 54.53 36.66
N ILE A 113 45.50 54.53 35.42
CA ILE A 113 46.93 54.70 35.05
C ILE A 113 47.00 55.52 33.74
N PRO A 114 47.97 56.44 33.54
CA PRO A 114 48.04 57.27 32.33
C PRO A 114 48.44 56.44 31.11
N VAL A 115 47.63 56.49 30.05
CA VAL A 115 47.83 55.73 28.81
C VAL A 115 48.83 56.46 27.91
N HIS A 116 50.03 55.88 27.74
CA HIS A 116 50.79 56.02 26.51
C HIS A 116 50.13 55.16 25.42
N ILE A 117 49.83 55.79 24.28
CA ILE A 117 49.51 55.25 22.94
C ILE A 117 49.19 53.74 22.91
N LEU A 118 47.91 53.40 22.95
CA LEU A 118 47.39 52.12 22.49
C LEU A 118 46.43 52.40 21.33
N ASP A 119 46.85 51.95 20.16
CA ASP A 119 46.13 51.99 18.90
C ASP A 119 44.80 51.23 19.08
N PHE A 120 43.68 51.96 19.18
CA PHE A 120 42.35 51.38 19.22
C PHE A 120 41.95 50.97 17.80
N GLN A 121 42.44 49.83 17.37
CA GLN A 121 42.00 49.24 16.11
C GLN A 121 40.59 48.69 16.33
N VAL A 122 39.60 49.35 15.71
CA VAL A 122 38.21 48.89 15.66
C VAL A 122 38.22 47.45 15.13
N PRO A 123 37.60 46.48 15.83
CA PRO A 123 37.48 45.13 15.30
C PRO A 123 36.81 45.17 13.92
N GLU A 124 37.50 44.68 12.89
CA GLU A 124 36.90 44.53 11.57
C GLU A 124 35.59 43.72 11.69
N PRO A 125 34.53 44.10 10.95
CA PRO A 125 33.27 43.38 10.95
C PRO A 125 33.50 41.92 10.52
N VAL A 126 32.82 40.99 11.17
CA VAL A 126 32.87 39.57 10.79
C VAL A 126 32.09 39.40 9.48
N GLU A 127 32.80 39.32 8.36
CA GLU A 127 32.20 39.20 7.03
C GLU A 127 31.70 37.78 6.72
N SER A 128 32.26 36.77 7.40
CA SER A 128 31.89 35.36 7.20
C SER A 128 31.75 34.58 8.50
N VAL A 129 30.87 33.57 8.46
CA VAL A 129 30.66 32.61 9.56
C VAL A 129 31.97 31.92 9.97
N ALA A 130 32.77 31.49 8.99
CA ALA A 130 34.01 30.78 9.25
C ALA A 130 35.02 31.65 10.01
N GLN A 131 35.17 32.91 9.61
CA GLN A 131 36.01 33.89 10.29
C GLN A 131 35.51 34.18 11.72
N GLY A 132 34.19 34.34 11.89
CA GLY A 132 33.58 34.57 13.20
C GLY A 132 33.84 33.43 14.18
N ILE A 133 33.67 32.18 13.74
CA ILE A 133 33.92 31.00 14.58
C ILE A 133 35.41 30.86 14.91
N ARG A 134 36.32 31.05 13.94
CA ARG A 134 37.77 31.01 14.20
C ARG A 134 38.19 32.04 15.25
N ARG A 135 37.56 33.21 15.24
CA ARG A 135 37.87 34.30 16.16
C ARG A 135 37.25 34.09 17.55
N ASN A 136 35.98 33.69 17.62
CA ASN A 136 35.20 33.74 18.85
C ASN A 136 35.00 32.38 19.54
N CYS A 137 35.05 31.25 18.81
CA CYS A 137 35.01 29.91 19.40
C CYS A 137 35.87 28.87 18.66
N PRO A 138 37.21 28.99 18.74
CA PRO A 138 38.13 28.08 18.04
C PRO A 138 38.20 26.66 18.66
N ILE A 139 37.79 26.49 19.93
CA ILE A 139 38.00 25.26 20.69
C ILE A 139 36.89 24.25 20.41
N ASP A 140 35.63 24.61 20.66
CA ASP A 140 34.52 23.67 20.77
C ASP A 140 33.22 24.15 20.10
N TYR A 141 33.20 25.28 19.40
CA TYR A 141 31.99 25.89 18.82
C TYR A 141 30.87 26.22 19.82
N ALA A 142 31.14 26.22 21.14
CA ALA A 142 30.10 26.46 22.13
C ALA A 142 29.47 27.86 22.01
N CYS A 143 30.20 28.84 21.45
CA CYS A 143 29.74 30.23 21.35
C CYS A 143 28.48 30.43 20.51
N ILE A 144 28.16 29.51 19.60
CA ILE A 144 26.95 29.60 18.75
C ILE A 144 25.78 28.79 19.30
N LEU A 145 25.99 27.96 20.32
CA LEU A 145 24.99 27.01 20.81
C LEU A 145 23.75 27.70 21.38
N ASP A 146 23.93 28.65 22.29
CA ASP A 146 22.82 29.32 22.98
C ASP A 146 21.95 30.12 22.00
N VAL A 147 22.59 30.81 21.04
CA VAL A 147 21.89 31.57 20.00
C VAL A 147 21.08 30.65 19.09
N VAL A 148 21.65 29.49 18.71
CA VAL A 148 20.93 28.51 17.88
C VAL A 148 19.78 27.88 18.65
N LYS A 149 20.03 27.37 19.87
CA LYS A 149 19.02 26.66 20.68
C LYS A 149 17.86 27.56 21.11
N SER A 150 18.11 28.85 21.33
CA SER A 150 17.07 29.82 21.65
C SER A 150 16.27 30.30 20.43
N SER A 151 16.75 30.04 19.21
CA SER A 151 16.06 30.46 17.99
C SER A 151 14.85 29.59 17.68
N GLU A 152 13.75 30.21 17.25
CA GLU A 152 12.59 29.47 16.75
C GLU A 152 12.94 28.68 15.49
N ALA A 153 12.48 27.43 15.40
CA ALA A 153 12.74 26.55 14.26
C ALA A 153 11.88 26.88 13.03
N THR A 154 11.84 28.15 12.62
CA THR A 154 11.19 28.62 11.38
C THR A 154 11.91 28.08 10.14
N SER A 155 11.25 28.02 8.97
CA SER A 155 11.88 27.50 7.75
C SER A 155 13.16 28.27 7.36
N GLY A 156 13.20 29.59 7.60
CA GLY A 156 14.38 30.40 7.32
C GLY A 156 15.52 30.18 8.32
N ASN A 157 15.23 30.09 9.63
CA ASN A 157 16.25 29.76 10.63
C ASN A 157 16.84 28.36 10.39
N ILE A 158 16.02 27.36 10.05
CA ILE A 158 16.49 26.01 9.69
C ILE A 158 17.45 26.09 8.50
N ALA A 159 17.06 26.78 7.42
CA ALA A 159 17.90 26.92 6.23
C ALA A 159 19.24 27.61 6.56
N PHE A 160 19.22 28.64 7.41
CA PHE A 160 20.43 29.32 7.89
C PHE A 160 21.33 28.38 8.71
N ILE A 161 20.78 27.61 9.64
CA ILE A 161 21.54 26.65 10.47
C ILE A 161 22.16 25.55 9.61
N VAL A 162 21.46 25.06 8.59
CA VAL A 162 22.06 24.09 7.64
C VAL A 162 23.23 24.70 6.88
N GLN A 163 23.11 25.95 6.43
CA GLN A 163 24.22 26.65 5.78
C GLN A 163 25.41 26.87 6.73
N LEU A 164 25.13 27.20 7.99
CA LEU A 164 26.12 27.31 9.07
C LEU A 164 26.88 25.98 9.25
N LEU A 165 26.15 24.88 9.42
CA LEU A 165 26.72 23.53 9.55
C LEU A 165 27.55 23.12 8.31
N ARG A 166 27.10 23.51 7.12
CA ARG A 166 27.81 23.28 5.86
C ARG A 166 29.13 24.05 5.84
N ASN A 167 29.12 25.35 6.12
CA ASN A 167 30.33 26.18 6.15
C ASN A 167 31.34 25.68 7.20
N ILE A 168 30.87 25.25 8.38
CA ILE A 168 31.76 24.63 9.39
C ILE A 168 32.39 23.35 8.85
N SER A 169 31.60 22.51 8.18
CA SER A 169 32.08 21.23 7.63
C SER A 169 33.03 21.37 6.44
N THR A 170 32.99 22.49 5.71
CA THR A 170 33.86 22.73 4.54
C THR A 170 35.07 23.59 4.87
N ASP A 171 34.91 24.61 5.71
CA ASP A 171 35.91 25.68 5.87
C ASP A 171 36.66 25.58 7.21
N LEU A 172 36.11 24.84 8.18
CA LEU A 172 36.64 24.69 9.54
C LEU A 172 36.89 23.24 9.95
N SER A 173 37.03 22.35 8.97
CA SER A 173 37.14 20.91 9.23
C SER A 173 38.56 20.45 9.60
N ASP A 174 39.48 21.37 9.83
CA ASP A 174 40.85 21.06 10.25
C ASP A 174 40.87 20.71 11.75
N ASN A 175 41.39 19.52 12.08
CA ASN A 175 41.48 19.00 13.45
C ASN A 175 40.14 19.03 14.21
N VAL A 176 39.17 18.23 13.75
CA VAL A 176 37.90 18.01 14.45
C VAL A 176 38.14 17.19 15.71
N THR A 177 37.79 17.76 16.87
CA THR A 177 37.84 17.12 18.19
C THR A 177 36.46 16.60 18.57
N GLN A 178 36.40 15.74 19.60
CA GLN A 178 35.13 15.25 20.14
C GLN A 178 34.25 16.39 20.65
N GLU A 179 34.82 17.41 21.29
CA GLU A 179 34.09 18.60 21.77
C GLU A 179 33.44 19.36 20.62
N LYS A 180 34.19 19.59 19.53
CA LYS A 180 33.63 20.18 18.29
C LYS A 180 32.52 19.31 17.71
N MET A 181 32.67 17.98 17.70
CA MET A 181 31.64 17.05 17.22
C MET A 181 30.37 17.10 18.08
N LYS A 182 30.53 17.23 19.39
CA LYS A 182 29.41 17.36 20.32
C LYS A 182 28.62 18.64 20.05
N SER A 183 29.26 19.80 20.05
CA SER A 183 28.59 21.07 19.77
C SER A 183 27.98 21.13 18.37
N TYR A 184 28.68 20.60 17.37
CA TYR A 184 28.13 20.47 16.01
C TYR A 184 26.86 19.62 15.98
N SER A 185 26.86 18.50 16.71
CA SER A 185 25.69 17.63 16.83
C SER A 185 24.55 18.29 17.60
N GLU A 186 24.83 19.09 18.63
CA GLU A 186 23.82 19.86 19.35
C GLU A 186 23.12 20.90 18.45
N VAL A 187 23.87 21.58 17.57
CA VAL A 187 23.32 22.49 16.55
C VAL A 187 22.43 21.72 15.57
N ALA A 188 22.87 20.55 15.09
CA ALA A 188 22.09 19.71 14.18
C ALA A 188 20.83 19.12 14.86
N ASN A 189 20.92 18.77 16.15
CA ASN A 189 19.82 18.22 16.93
C ASN A 189 18.64 19.20 17.00
N HIS A 190 18.91 20.50 17.16
CA HIS A 190 17.89 21.56 17.24
C HIS A 190 16.96 21.57 16.01
N ILE A 191 17.52 21.41 14.81
CA ILE A 191 16.75 21.42 13.56
C ILE A 191 16.18 20.04 13.18
N LEU A 192 16.62 18.98 13.84
CA LEU A 192 16.10 17.62 13.69
C LEU A 192 15.00 17.29 14.71
N ASP A 193 14.66 18.21 15.61
CA ASP A 193 13.55 18.05 16.53
C ASP A 193 12.24 17.80 15.79
N THR A 194 11.45 16.85 16.31
CA THR A 194 10.06 16.58 15.92
C THR A 194 9.21 17.85 15.71
N ALA A 195 9.37 18.88 16.54
CA ALA A 195 8.66 20.15 16.41
C ALA A 195 9.08 20.94 15.15
N ALA A 196 10.35 20.82 14.73
CA ALA A 196 10.91 21.48 13.55
C ALA A 196 10.54 20.78 12.23
N ILE A 197 10.23 19.48 12.24
CA ILE A 197 10.00 18.65 11.03
C ILE A 197 8.95 19.24 10.08
N SER A 198 7.86 19.80 10.61
CA SER A 198 6.81 20.41 9.79
C SER A 198 7.29 21.63 8.99
N ASN A 199 8.28 22.37 9.51
CA ASN A 199 8.80 23.59 8.89
C ASN A 199 9.79 23.29 7.75
N TRP A 200 10.39 22.10 7.70
CA TRP A 200 11.23 21.66 6.57
C TRP A 200 10.47 21.55 5.24
N ALA A 201 9.15 21.40 5.29
CA ALA A 201 8.32 21.33 4.09
C ALA A 201 8.38 22.62 3.25
N PHE A 202 8.53 23.78 3.90
CA PHE A 202 8.40 25.11 3.28
C PHE A 202 9.73 25.80 2.96
N ILE A 203 10.87 25.10 3.13
CA ILE A 203 12.18 25.64 2.73
C ILE A 203 12.23 25.74 1.19
N PRO A 204 12.60 26.90 0.61
CA PRO A 204 12.63 27.09 -0.84
C PRO A 204 13.61 26.17 -1.57
N ASP A 205 14.81 25.99 -1.02
CA ASP A 205 15.80 25.07 -1.56
C ASP A 205 15.43 23.63 -1.18
N LYS A 206 15.21 22.80 -2.20
CA LYS A 206 14.86 21.39 -2.02
C LYS A 206 16.04 20.55 -1.56
N ASN A 207 17.26 21.05 -1.71
CA ASN A 207 18.48 20.31 -1.40
C ASN A 207 18.92 20.43 0.05
N THR A 208 18.33 21.34 0.83
CA THR A 208 18.75 21.66 2.21
C THR A 208 18.84 20.41 3.10
N SER A 209 17.90 19.46 3.01
CA SER A 209 17.95 18.21 3.78
C SER A 209 19.13 17.31 3.40
N SER A 210 19.47 17.29 2.10
CA SER A 210 20.61 16.53 1.57
C SER A 210 21.93 17.17 1.98
N ASP A 211 21.97 18.50 1.97
CA ASP A 211 23.13 19.28 2.37
C ASP A 211 23.41 19.11 3.87
N LEU A 212 22.38 19.04 4.72
CA LEU A 212 22.54 18.69 6.14
C LEU A 212 23.22 17.31 6.31
N LEU A 213 22.65 16.27 5.69
CA LEU A 213 23.19 14.91 5.78
C LEU A 213 24.65 14.85 5.29
N GLN A 214 24.94 15.50 4.18
CA GLN A 214 26.29 15.57 3.62
C GLN A 214 27.24 16.31 4.55
N SER A 215 26.82 17.43 5.14
CA SER A 215 27.66 18.25 6.03
C SER A 215 28.04 17.48 7.30
N VAL A 216 27.08 16.77 7.91
CA VAL A 216 27.34 15.92 9.08
C VAL A 216 28.31 14.78 8.75
N ASN A 217 28.10 14.08 7.62
CA ASN A 217 28.98 13.00 7.20
C ASN A 217 30.42 13.49 6.89
N LEU A 218 30.54 14.66 6.25
CA LEU A 218 31.84 15.28 5.96
C LEU A 218 32.56 15.70 7.23
N PHE A 219 31.84 16.32 8.17
CA PHE A 219 32.41 16.77 9.44
C PHE A 219 32.90 15.59 10.29
N ALA A 220 32.08 14.54 10.42
CA ALA A 220 32.44 13.33 11.16
C ALA A 220 33.63 12.60 10.53
N ARG A 221 33.80 12.64 9.21
CA ARG A 221 34.96 12.04 8.53
C ARG A 221 36.30 12.64 8.96
N GLN A 222 36.31 13.91 9.36
CA GLN A 222 37.53 14.63 9.77
C GLN A 222 37.87 14.43 11.26
N LEU A 223 37.00 13.76 12.02
CA LEU A 223 37.21 13.44 13.43
C LEU A 223 38.31 12.38 13.59
N ARG A 224 39.17 12.55 14.60
CA ARG A 224 40.16 11.54 15.02
C ARG A 224 39.81 11.01 16.41
N LEU A 225 39.60 9.70 16.51
CA LEU A 225 39.27 9.03 17.78
C LEU A 225 40.49 8.96 18.72
N ARG A 226 40.29 9.26 20.00
CA ARG A 226 41.33 9.15 21.04
C ARG A 226 41.29 7.78 21.72
N ASN A 227 40.13 7.35 22.22
CA ASN A 227 39.96 6.07 22.89
C ASN A 227 39.54 4.94 21.92
N GLU A 228 39.50 3.70 22.42
CA GLU A 228 39.11 2.53 21.63
C GLU A 228 37.64 2.55 21.18
N SER A 229 36.73 2.95 22.06
CA SER A 229 35.29 3.12 21.77
C SER A 229 34.76 4.37 22.49
N GLU A 230 34.02 5.23 21.80
CA GLU A 230 33.49 6.48 22.37
C GLU A 230 32.08 6.78 21.85
N ASN A 231 31.21 7.24 22.75
CA ASN A 231 30.00 7.97 22.36
C ASN A 231 30.42 9.41 22.02
N LEU A 232 30.31 9.78 20.75
CA LEU A 232 30.78 11.06 20.21
C LEU A 232 29.70 12.14 20.36
N ALA A 233 28.45 11.74 20.17
CA ALA A 233 27.25 12.55 20.40
C ALA A 233 26.12 11.62 20.82
N ASP A 234 25.34 12.02 21.82
CA ASP A 234 24.21 11.24 22.35
C ASP A 234 22.98 12.13 22.50
N GLU A 235 22.66 12.87 21.43
CA GLU A 235 21.49 13.73 21.38
C GLU A 235 20.26 12.93 20.93
N LEU A 236 19.05 13.44 21.20
CA LEU A 236 17.81 12.70 20.94
C LEU A 236 17.59 12.41 19.44
N PHE A 237 18.01 13.32 18.56
CA PHE A 237 17.75 13.25 17.12
C PHE A 237 19.02 13.10 16.26
N ILE A 238 20.19 13.04 16.89
CA ILE A 238 21.46 12.71 16.25
C ILE A 238 22.37 12.02 17.26
N GLN A 239 22.77 10.80 16.96
CA GLN A 239 23.65 10.05 17.83
C GLN A 239 24.83 9.51 17.03
N ALA A 240 26.04 9.65 17.56
CA ALA A 240 27.26 9.26 16.89
C ALA A 240 28.13 8.41 17.82
N LYS A 241 28.65 7.30 17.29
CA LYS A 241 29.58 6.40 17.99
C LYS A 241 30.82 6.15 17.14
N GLY A 242 31.98 6.21 17.78
CA GLY A 242 33.27 5.92 17.17
C GLY A 242 33.90 4.67 17.78
N LEU A 243 34.53 3.85 16.95
CA LEU A 243 35.29 2.69 17.38
C LEU A 243 36.59 2.58 16.58
N ARG A 244 37.69 2.24 17.26
CA ARG A 244 38.92 1.81 16.61
C ARG A 244 38.82 0.33 16.26
N ILE A 245 39.04 0.02 14.99
CA ILE A 245 38.90 -1.32 14.42
C ILE A 245 40.24 -1.82 13.87
N ASN A 246 40.48 -3.11 14.00
CA ASN A 246 41.62 -3.84 13.46
C ASN A 246 41.19 -5.26 13.01
N HIS A 247 42.12 -6.04 12.46
CA HIS A 247 41.86 -7.41 12.01
C HIS A 247 41.33 -8.36 13.11
N ASN A 248 41.57 -8.06 14.40
CA ASN A 248 41.16 -8.89 15.55
C ASN A 248 39.92 -8.35 16.29
N THR A 249 39.21 -7.35 15.73
CA THR A 249 38.07 -6.73 16.40
C THR A 249 36.84 -7.65 16.39
N SER A 250 36.14 -7.79 17.52
CA SER A 250 34.93 -8.62 17.66
C SER A 250 33.68 -7.96 17.08
N GLU A 251 32.68 -8.78 16.71
CA GLU A 251 31.43 -8.36 16.02
C GLU A 251 30.43 -7.60 16.93
N GLU A 252 30.50 -7.70 18.25
CA GLU A 252 29.47 -7.21 19.19
C GLU A 252 29.47 -5.69 19.45
N LYS A 253 30.35 -4.90 18.83
CA LYS A 253 30.71 -3.54 19.30
C LYS A 253 29.90 -2.34 18.74
N PHE A 254 28.89 -2.53 17.89
CA PHE A 254 28.15 -1.42 17.23
C PHE A 254 26.62 -1.45 17.43
N ASN A 255 26.18 -1.60 18.69
CA ASN A 255 24.76 -1.54 19.02
C ASN A 255 24.27 -0.09 19.13
N PHE A 256 23.27 0.25 18.33
CA PHE A 256 22.61 1.55 18.34
C PHE A 256 21.10 1.41 18.62
N SER A 257 20.57 2.18 19.56
CA SER A 257 19.15 2.19 19.92
C SER A 257 18.67 3.63 20.04
N ALA A 258 17.88 4.11 19.08
CA ALA A 258 17.25 5.42 19.17
C ALA A 258 15.81 5.26 19.65
N SER A 259 15.54 5.67 20.90
CA SER A 259 14.16 5.79 21.37
C SER A 259 13.57 7.13 20.93
N MET A 260 12.57 7.09 20.04
CA MET A 260 11.77 8.27 19.70
C MET A 260 10.50 8.24 20.56
N ASN A 261 10.30 9.26 21.39
CA ASN A 261 9.12 9.39 22.23
C ASN A 261 7.89 9.78 21.41
N SER A 262 7.23 8.78 20.83
CA SER A 262 5.77 8.76 20.71
C SER A 262 5.33 7.30 20.73
N THR A 263 5.04 6.78 21.92
CA THR A 263 4.59 5.42 22.25
C THR A 263 5.67 4.32 22.33
N THR A 264 6.21 4.15 23.54
CA THR A 264 6.60 2.89 24.22
C THR A 264 7.58 1.87 23.63
N GLU A 265 8.10 2.00 22.40
CA GLU A 265 9.17 1.11 21.92
C GLU A 265 10.20 1.92 21.13
N GLY A 266 11.42 2.07 21.66
CA GLY A 266 12.50 2.72 20.93
C GLY A 266 12.83 1.95 19.64
N ILE A 267 13.03 2.67 18.54
CA ILE A 267 13.31 2.08 17.23
C ILE A 267 14.78 1.63 17.21
N LEU A 268 15.01 0.34 17.03
CA LEU A 268 16.35 -0.22 16.98
C LEU A 268 16.97 -0.11 15.57
N GLY A 269 18.24 0.28 15.50
CA GLY A 269 19.05 0.20 14.29
C GLY A 269 20.42 -0.39 14.62
N MET A 270 20.80 -1.52 14.05
CA MET A 270 22.10 -2.15 14.33
C MET A 270 22.99 -2.10 13.11
N ILE A 271 24.29 -1.93 13.32
CA ILE A 271 25.30 -1.89 12.27
C ILE A 271 26.34 -2.96 12.61
N GLU A 272 26.62 -3.86 11.68
CA GLU A 272 27.55 -4.95 11.85
C GLU A 272 28.55 -4.91 10.69
N ILE A 273 29.85 -4.91 10.99
CA ILE A 273 30.91 -5.04 9.97
C ILE A 273 31.24 -6.53 9.87
N PRO A 274 31.04 -7.18 8.71
CA PRO A 274 31.33 -8.60 8.54
C PRO A 274 32.80 -8.91 8.83
N ARG A 275 33.07 -10.01 9.55
CA ARG A 275 34.44 -10.44 9.85
C ARG A 275 35.34 -10.58 8.62
N GLN A 276 34.79 -11.02 7.49
CA GLN A 276 35.55 -11.17 6.24
C GLN A 276 36.17 -9.84 5.79
N GLU A 277 35.48 -8.72 6.03
CA GLU A 277 35.95 -7.39 5.65
C GLU A 277 37.07 -6.90 6.57
N LEU A 278 37.07 -7.30 7.85
CA LEU A 278 38.12 -6.92 8.82
C LEU A 278 39.51 -7.47 8.45
N TRP A 279 39.58 -8.61 7.75
CA TRP A 279 40.85 -9.17 7.25
C TRP A 279 41.51 -8.31 6.17
N ASN A 280 40.76 -7.43 5.51
CA ASN A 280 41.29 -6.52 4.50
C ASN A 280 41.93 -5.27 5.13
N LEU A 281 41.82 -5.09 6.45
CA LEU A 281 42.40 -3.94 7.13
C LEU A 281 43.90 -4.11 7.37
N PRO A 282 44.67 -3.00 7.36
CA PRO A 282 46.05 -3.04 7.81
C PRO A 282 46.15 -3.49 9.27
N PRO A 283 47.31 -3.99 9.71
CA PRO A 283 47.53 -4.42 11.10
C PRO A 283 47.39 -3.28 12.11
N ASN A 284 47.51 -2.02 11.66
CA ASN A 284 47.31 -0.83 12.48
C ASN A 284 45.82 -0.54 12.70
N ALA A 285 45.48 -0.05 13.89
CA ALA A 285 44.10 0.32 14.23
C ALA A 285 43.59 1.45 13.31
N SER A 286 42.58 1.11 12.51
CA SER A 286 41.76 2.04 11.74
C SER A 286 40.59 2.56 12.60
N GLN A 287 39.80 3.51 12.10
CA GLN A 287 38.63 4.03 12.82
C GLN A 287 37.36 3.86 11.99
N ALA A 288 36.26 3.53 12.67
CA ALA A 288 34.93 3.49 12.09
C ALA A 288 34.00 4.39 12.93
N ILE A 289 33.24 5.23 12.25
CA ILE A 289 32.27 6.14 12.88
C ILE A 289 30.90 5.81 12.33
N SER A 290 29.91 5.74 13.21
CA SER A 290 28.51 5.55 12.87
C SER A 290 27.70 6.72 13.38
N ILE A 291 26.71 7.15 12.61
CA ILE A 291 25.81 8.25 12.95
C ILE A 291 24.39 7.83 12.64
N ALA A 292 23.47 8.04 13.56
CA ALA A 292 22.07 7.70 13.39
C ALA A 292 21.19 8.94 13.48
N PHE A 293 20.22 9.01 12.57
CA PHE A 293 19.27 10.10 12.48
C PHE A 293 17.84 9.54 12.56
N PRO A 294 17.14 9.71 13.69
CA PRO A 294 15.78 9.23 13.85
C PRO A 294 14.74 9.96 12.99
N THR A 295 14.85 11.28 12.85
CA THR A 295 13.84 12.12 12.17
C THR A 295 14.21 12.50 10.74
N LEU A 296 15.49 12.39 10.35
CA LEU A 296 15.99 12.83 9.05
C LEU A 296 15.28 12.17 7.86
N GLY A 297 14.85 10.91 8.02
CA GLY A 297 14.08 10.19 7.00
C GLY A 297 12.76 10.88 6.60
N ALA A 298 12.15 11.63 7.52
CA ALA A 298 10.90 12.37 7.26
C ALA A 298 11.11 13.65 6.43
N ILE A 299 12.33 14.19 6.39
CA ILE A 299 12.65 15.48 5.74
C ILE A 299 13.49 15.33 4.47
N LEU A 300 14.10 14.16 4.23
CA LEU A 300 14.90 13.89 3.03
C LEU A 300 14.03 13.91 1.76
N LYS A 301 14.31 14.87 0.87
CA LYS A 301 13.65 15.01 -0.43
C LYS A 301 14.53 14.45 -1.55
N GLU A 302 14.02 13.50 -2.33
CA GLU A 302 14.69 13.00 -3.53
C GLU A 302 14.54 13.97 -4.71
N VAL A 303 15.61 14.12 -5.50
CA VAL A 303 15.54 14.78 -6.81
C VAL A 303 14.88 13.83 -7.81
N HIS A 304 13.57 14.00 -8.03
CA HIS A 304 12.81 13.20 -8.99
C HIS A 304 13.03 13.73 -10.42
N LEU A 305 13.48 12.85 -11.32
CA LEU A 305 13.34 13.07 -12.77
C LEU A 305 11.84 13.06 -13.10
N GLN A 306 11.39 14.00 -13.92
CA GLN A 306 9.99 14.05 -14.35
C GLN A 306 9.62 12.71 -14.99
N ASN A 307 8.52 12.13 -14.49
CA ASN A 307 7.97 10.80 -14.75
C ASN A 307 8.58 9.67 -13.92
N VAL A 308 7.68 9.02 -13.17
CA VAL A 308 7.78 7.71 -12.50
C VAL A 308 8.08 7.75 -10.99
N SER A 309 7.16 7.14 -10.25
CA SER A 309 7.07 6.82 -8.80
C SER A 309 6.56 7.92 -7.85
N LEU A 310 5.51 7.58 -7.08
CA LEU A 310 5.13 8.29 -5.86
C LEU A 310 6.32 8.27 -4.88
N PRO A 311 6.51 9.32 -4.06
CA PRO A 311 7.54 9.31 -3.02
C PRO A 311 7.32 8.12 -2.09
N ARG A 312 8.33 7.25 -1.98
CA ARG A 312 8.31 6.12 -1.05
C ARG A 312 8.80 6.62 0.30
N PRO A 313 7.95 6.65 1.34
CA PRO A 313 8.36 7.16 2.63
C PRO A 313 9.43 6.25 3.22
N VAL A 314 10.40 6.87 3.89
CA VAL A 314 11.39 6.19 4.71
C VAL A 314 10.67 5.57 5.90
N ASN A 315 10.88 4.27 6.14
CA ASN A 315 10.21 3.50 7.19
C ASN A 315 11.18 2.96 8.26
N GLY A 316 12.35 3.59 8.39
CA GLY A 316 13.41 3.20 9.30
C GLY A 316 14.28 4.40 9.68
N LEU A 317 15.22 4.18 10.59
CA LEU A 317 16.26 5.16 10.89
C LEU A 317 17.13 5.41 9.64
N VAL A 318 17.68 6.62 9.53
CA VAL A 318 18.76 6.88 8.56
C VAL A 318 20.08 6.66 9.30
N LEU A 319 20.83 5.63 8.89
CA LEU A 319 22.10 5.25 9.51
C LEU A 319 23.24 5.58 8.55
N SER A 320 24.23 6.33 9.00
CA SER A 320 25.43 6.66 8.24
C SER A 320 26.66 6.01 8.84
N VAL A 321 27.58 5.58 7.99
CA VAL A 321 28.85 4.98 8.39
C VAL A 321 30.00 5.65 7.65
N ILE A 322 31.09 5.89 8.37
CA ILE A 322 32.36 6.35 7.84
C ILE A 322 33.37 5.26 8.16
N LEU A 323 33.82 4.57 7.11
CA LEU A 323 34.71 3.41 7.21
C LEU A 323 36.05 3.68 6.52
N PRO A 324 37.14 3.02 6.97
CA PRO A 324 38.45 3.09 6.33
C PRO A 324 38.43 2.51 4.92
N GLU A 325 39.42 2.89 4.13
CA GLU A 325 39.63 2.35 2.79
C GLU A 325 39.89 0.83 2.88
N GLY A 326 39.16 0.05 2.08
CA GLY A 326 39.24 -1.42 2.05
C GLY A 326 37.95 -2.12 2.46
N LEU A 327 37.16 -1.54 3.38
CA LEU A 327 35.85 -2.07 3.75
C LEU A 327 34.79 -1.65 2.73
N LYS A 328 34.09 -2.63 2.16
CA LYS A 328 33.05 -2.42 1.15
C LYS A 328 31.69 -2.88 1.62
N GLN A 329 31.60 -3.93 2.44
CA GLN A 329 30.31 -4.49 2.86
C GLN A 329 29.99 -4.19 4.31
N VAL A 330 28.74 -3.80 4.57
CA VAL A 330 28.21 -3.53 5.92
C VAL A 330 26.83 -4.13 6.03
N LEU A 331 26.56 -4.80 7.15
CA LEU A 331 25.26 -5.36 7.45
C LEU A 331 24.51 -4.42 8.37
N PHE A 332 23.30 -4.03 7.96
CA PHE A 332 22.42 -3.17 8.74
C PHE A 332 21.18 -3.97 9.18
N THR A 333 20.74 -3.77 10.41
CA THR A 333 19.44 -4.27 10.88
C THR A 333 18.57 -3.09 11.27
N PHE A 334 17.44 -2.91 10.58
CA PHE A 334 16.48 -1.84 10.85
C PHE A 334 15.20 -2.39 11.48
N GLU A 335 14.70 -1.72 12.51
CA GLU A 335 13.31 -1.87 12.94
C GLU A 335 12.39 -0.92 12.15
N LYS A 336 11.21 -1.43 11.75
CA LYS A 336 10.22 -0.64 11.01
C LYS A 336 9.56 0.39 11.94
N ILE A 337 9.61 1.66 11.55
CA ILE A 337 8.94 2.77 12.28
C ILE A 337 7.43 2.59 12.22
N ASN A 338 6.90 2.43 11.02
CA ASN A 338 5.51 2.10 10.78
C ASN A 338 5.38 0.59 10.60
N LYS A 339 4.78 -0.06 11.61
CA LYS A 339 4.49 -1.50 11.65
C LYS A 339 3.18 -1.85 10.92
N SER A 340 2.49 -0.88 10.29
CA SER A 340 1.21 -1.13 9.61
C SER A 340 1.37 -1.97 8.33
N ARG A 341 0.55 -3.03 8.26
CA ARG A 341 0.31 -4.01 7.18
C ARG A 341 1.44 -4.21 6.16
N SER A 342 2.12 -5.36 6.27
CA SER A 342 2.51 -6.24 5.15
C SER A 342 3.19 -5.61 3.93
N ALA A 343 3.77 -4.42 4.03
CA ALA A 343 4.60 -3.84 3.00
C ALA A 343 6.03 -4.35 3.22
N ARG A 344 6.62 -4.92 2.15
CA ARG A 344 8.04 -5.26 2.19
C ARG A 344 8.85 -4.01 2.44
N ALA A 345 9.89 -4.10 3.25
CA ALA A 345 10.89 -3.06 3.30
C ALA A 345 11.86 -3.22 2.12
N GLN A 346 12.22 -2.11 1.48
CA GLN A 346 13.27 -2.08 0.48
C GLN A 346 14.51 -1.44 1.11
N CYS A 347 15.61 -2.18 1.20
CA CYS A 347 16.90 -1.64 1.61
C CYS A 347 17.44 -0.67 0.55
N VAL A 348 17.92 0.49 0.97
CA VAL A 348 18.45 1.52 0.06
C VAL A 348 19.66 2.24 0.66
N GLY A 349 20.54 2.72 -0.23
CA GLY A 349 21.63 3.64 0.11
C GLY A 349 21.40 5.03 -0.46
N TRP A 350 21.68 6.09 0.30
CA TRP A 350 21.59 7.46 -0.17
C TRP A 350 22.79 7.83 -1.03
N HIS A 351 22.56 8.16 -2.29
CA HIS A 351 23.61 8.58 -3.20
C HIS A 351 23.79 10.10 -3.14
N SER A 352 24.84 10.56 -2.44
CA SER A 352 25.13 12.00 -2.21
C SER A 352 25.08 12.88 -3.47
N ARG A 353 25.81 12.50 -4.54
CA ARG A 353 25.84 13.28 -5.80
C ARG A 353 24.50 13.34 -6.54
N LYS A 354 23.77 12.23 -6.56
CA LYS A 354 22.47 12.13 -7.25
C LYS A 354 21.31 12.63 -6.38
N ARG A 355 21.54 12.85 -5.07
CA ARG A 355 20.56 13.25 -4.05
C ARG A 355 19.28 12.39 -4.13
N ARG A 356 19.47 11.07 -4.16
CA ARG A 356 18.40 10.09 -4.27
C ARG A 356 18.76 8.78 -3.59
N TRP A 357 17.74 8.00 -3.24
CA TRP A 357 17.91 6.62 -2.79
C TRP A 357 18.29 5.71 -3.97
N ASP A 358 19.28 4.86 -3.76
CA ASP A 358 19.77 3.84 -4.71
C ASP A 358 19.48 2.45 -4.14
N GLU A 359 18.63 1.70 -4.85
CA GLU A 359 18.26 0.33 -4.48
C GLU A 359 19.37 -0.67 -4.78
N ASN A 360 20.26 -0.39 -5.74
CA ASN A 360 21.34 -1.31 -6.10
C ASN A 360 22.49 -1.27 -5.09
N ALA A 361 22.50 -0.28 -4.20
CA ALA A 361 23.49 -0.16 -3.15
C ALA A 361 23.31 -1.22 -2.04
N CYS A 362 22.11 -1.80 -1.90
CA CYS A 362 21.79 -2.72 -0.82
C CYS A 362 20.93 -3.91 -1.26
N GLU A 363 21.19 -5.06 -0.68
CA GLU A 363 20.38 -6.26 -0.83
C GLU A 363 19.70 -6.63 0.50
N THR A 364 18.43 -6.99 0.44
CA THR A 364 17.69 -7.48 1.61
C THR A 364 18.02 -8.95 1.85
N THR A 365 18.69 -9.25 2.97
CA THR A 365 19.10 -10.62 3.30
C THR A 365 18.06 -11.34 4.15
N LEU A 366 17.37 -10.61 5.03
CA LEU A 366 16.35 -11.16 5.92
C LEU A 366 15.26 -10.13 6.17
N GLU A 367 14.00 -10.54 6.09
CA GLU A 367 12.86 -9.72 6.51
C GLU A 367 11.98 -10.54 7.45
N ILE A 368 11.94 -10.13 8.72
CA ILE A 368 11.01 -10.62 9.75
C ILE A 368 10.01 -9.49 10.01
N MET A 369 8.79 -9.82 10.45
CA MET A 369 7.65 -8.88 10.61
C MET A 369 8.02 -7.42 10.93
N ASN A 370 8.86 -7.17 11.94
CA ASN A 370 9.27 -5.83 12.36
C ASN A 370 10.74 -5.48 12.11
N LYS A 371 11.57 -6.43 11.65
CA LYS A 371 13.03 -6.27 11.51
C LYS A 371 13.51 -6.66 10.12
N VAL A 372 14.38 -5.83 9.54
CA VAL A 372 14.89 -5.98 8.19
C VAL A 372 16.41 -5.97 8.26
N LYS A 373 17.06 -7.02 7.75
CA LYS A 373 18.51 -7.06 7.57
C LYS A 373 18.87 -6.74 6.11
N CYS A 374 19.81 -5.82 5.95
CA CYS A 374 20.26 -5.29 4.68
C CYS A 374 21.78 -5.44 4.58
N LEU A 375 22.28 -6.14 3.56
CA LEU A 375 23.69 -6.15 3.21
C LEU A 375 23.93 -5.02 2.20
N CYS A 376 24.70 -4.02 2.57
CA CYS A 376 24.91 -2.81 1.79
C CYS A 376 26.38 -2.64 1.39
N ASN A 377 26.58 -2.12 0.18
CA ASN A 377 27.88 -1.74 -0.34
C ASN A 377 28.19 -0.28 0.02
N TYR A 378 29.10 -0.09 0.95
CA TYR A 378 29.66 1.20 1.31
C TYR A 378 30.57 1.75 0.21
N THR A 379 30.38 3.02 -0.12
CA THR A 379 31.29 3.77 -1.00
C THR A 379 31.40 5.21 -0.53
N ASN A 380 32.43 5.93 -1.00
CA ASN A 380 32.56 7.37 -0.73
C ASN A 380 31.38 8.22 -1.22
N MET A 381 30.50 7.69 -2.07
CA MET A 381 29.30 8.40 -2.53
C MET A 381 28.03 7.96 -1.79
N VAL A 382 28.04 6.77 -1.17
CA VAL A 382 26.92 6.14 -0.48
C VAL A 382 27.37 5.74 0.92
N MET A 383 27.15 6.65 1.87
CA MET A 383 27.52 6.48 3.28
C MET A 383 26.31 6.30 4.20
N SER A 384 25.12 6.66 3.74
CA SER A 384 23.89 6.67 4.53
C SER A 384 22.90 5.65 3.98
N PHE A 385 22.23 4.93 4.86
CA PHE A 385 21.41 3.77 4.54
C PHE A 385 20.09 3.82 5.31
N SER A 386 19.05 3.28 4.71
CA SER A 386 17.74 3.16 5.37
C SER A 386 16.86 2.11 4.68
N ILE A 387 15.63 1.98 5.15
CA ILE A 387 14.58 1.16 4.55
C ILE A 387 13.44 2.05 4.04
N LEU A 388 13.03 1.85 2.80
CA LEU A 388 11.83 2.46 2.24
C LEU A 388 10.65 1.50 2.35
N MET A 389 9.44 2.05 2.48
CA MET A 389 8.23 1.25 2.33
C MET A 389 8.09 0.83 0.86
N SER A 390 8.13 -0.47 0.58
CA SER A 390 7.93 -0.97 -0.78
C SER A 390 6.45 -0.89 -1.15
N PRO A 391 6.10 -0.39 -2.35
CA PRO A 391 4.73 -0.49 -2.86
C PRO A 391 4.32 -1.95 -3.13
N LYS A 392 5.28 -2.88 -3.11
CA LYS A 392 5.01 -4.31 -3.20
C LYS A 392 4.55 -4.80 -1.83
N SER A 393 3.24 -4.91 -1.64
CA SER A 393 2.67 -5.72 -0.57
C SER A 393 3.29 -7.12 -0.62
N ILE A 394 3.43 -7.77 0.53
CA ILE A 394 3.80 -9.18 0.62
C ILE A 394 2.97 -9.92 -0.42
N ASP A 395 3.67 -10.43 -1.44
CA ASP A 395 3.18 -11.40 -2.41
C ASP A 395 2.76 -12.61 -1.59
N ASN A 396 1.50 -12.60 -1.14
CA ASN A 396 0.92 -13.68 -0.38
C ASN A 396 0.63 -14.79 -1.38
N LYS A 397 1.69 -15.45 -1.86
CA LYS A 397 1.63 -16.59 -2.78
C LYS A 397 0.60 -17.62 -2.32
N VAL A 398 0.39 -17.73 -1.01
CA VAL A 398 -0.65 -18.56 -0.38
C VAL A 398 -2.06 -18.08 -0.73
N LEU A 399 -2.36 -16.78 -0.63
CA LEU A 399 -3.67 -16.23 -0.95
C LEU A 399 -3.94 -16.27 -2.45
N ASP A 400 -2.93 -16.01 -3.29
CA ASP A 400 -3.04 -16.13 -4.75
C ASP A 400 -3.25 -17.59 -5.17
N TYR A 401 -2.57 -18.53 -4.53
CA TYR A 401 -2.73 -19.97 -4.77
C TYR A 401 -4.13 -20.45 -4.35
N ILE A 402 -4.59 -20.07 -3.16
CA ILE A 402 -5.95 -20.35 -2.68
C ILE A 402 -6.99 -19.73 -3.62
N THR A 403 -6.75 -18.52 -4.11
CA THR A 403 -7.68 -17.81 -5.01
C THR A 403 -7.70 -18.42 -6.41
N CYS A 404 -6.56 -18.74 -7.06
CA CYS A 404 -6.56 -19.40 -8.40
C CYS A 404 -7.19 -20.81 -8.31
N ILE A 405 -6.83 -21.64 -7.32
CA ILE A 405 -7.43 -22.98 -7.17
C ILE A 405 -8.91 -22.87 -6.85
N GLY A 406 -9.27 -21.99 -5.92
CA GLY A 406 -10.64 -21.78 -5.50
C GLY A 406 -11.55 -21.30 -6.63
N LEU A 407 -11.11 -20.29 -7.39
CA LEU A 407 -11.86 -19.78 -8.55
C LEU A 407 -12.00 -20.84 -9.64
N SER A 408 -10.96 -21.66 -9.87
CA SER A 408 -11.01 -22.75 -10.85
C SER A 408 -12.08 -23.79 -10.51
N ILE A 409 -12.14 -24.22 -9.25
CA ILE A 409 -13.16 -25.16 -8.75
C ILE A 409 -14.56 -24.53 -8.85
N SER A 410 -14.68 -23.25 -8.48
CA SER A 410 -15.93 -22.50 -8.53
C SER A 410 -16.48 -22.40 -9.97
N ILE A 411 -15.64 -22.00 -10.94
CA ILE A 411 -15.99 -21.89 -12.36
C ILE A 411 -16.42 -23.25 -12.92
N PHE A 412 -15.65 -24.30 -12.65
CA PHE A 412 -15.99 -25.66 -13.10
C PHE A 412 -17.36 -26.11 -12.56
N SER A 413 -17.62 -25.87 -11.27
CA SER A 413 -18.89 -26.22 -10.63
C SER A 413 -20.07 -25.45 -11.23
N LEU A 414 -19.89 -24.17 -11.56
CA LEU A 414 -20.92 -23.33 -12.19
C LEU A 414 -21.23 -23.76 -13.63
N ILE A 415 -20.22 -24.09 -14.42
CA ILE A 415 -20.40 -24.63 -15.77
C ILE A 415 -21.19 -25.94 -15.70
N LEU A 416 -20.83 -26.84 -14.77
CA LEU A 416 -21.54 -28.09 -14.56
C LEU A 416 -23.00 -27.86 -14.12
N CYS A 417 -23.24 -26.88 -13.24
CA CYS A 417 -24.58 -26.47 -12.80
C CYS A 417 -25.45 -26.05 -14.00
N LEU A 418 -24.93 -25.18 -14.88
CA LEU A 418 -25.64 -24.72 -16.08
C LEU A 418 -25.95 -25.87 -17.05
N ILE A 419 -25.02 -26.82 -17.21
CA ILE A 419 -25.23 -28.00 -18.05
C ILE A 419 -26.36 -28.87 -17.48
N ILE A 420 -26.36 -29.14 -16.17
CA ILE A 420 -27.40 -29.96 -15.52
C ILE A 420 -28.77 -29.29 -15.66
N GLU A 421 -28.85 -27.98 -15.40
CA GLU A 421 -30.10 -27.23 -15.55
C GLU A 421 -30.61 -27.24 -16.99
N ALA A 422 -29.73 -27.03 -17.99
CA ALA A 422 -30.11 -27.14 -19.40
C ALA A 422 -30.59 -28.54 -19.80
N VAL A 423 -29.96 -29.58 -19.23
CA VAL A 423 -30.30 -30.99 -19.48
C VAL A 423 -31.66 -31.36 -18.87
N VAL A 424 -31.99 -30.81 -17.71
CA VAL A 424 -33.16 -31.21 -16.93
C VAL A 424 -34.34 -30.24 -17.13
N TRP A 425 -34.11 -29.12 -17.81
CA TRP A 425 -35.06 -28.03 -18.03
C TRP A 425 -36.47 -28.50 -18.40
N SER A 426 -36.62 -29.25 -19.49
CA SER A 426 -37.93 -29.66 -20.00
C SER A 426 -38.72 -30.59 -19.05
N ARG A 427 -38.06 -31.22 -18.07
CA ARG A 427 -38.71 -32.16 -17.13
C ARG A 427 -39.05 -31.56 -15.78
N VAL A 428 -38.34 -30.52 -15.34
CA VAL A 428 -38.50 -29.95 -13.98
C VAL A 428 -39.27 -28.62 -13.99
N VAL A 429 -39.44 -28.01 -15.17
CA VAL A 429 -40.19 -26.78 -15.45
C VAL A 429 -41.70 -27.04 -15.60
N VAL A 430 -42.28 -27.92 -14.78
CA VAL A 430 -43.69 -28.33 -14.93
C VAL A 430 -44.67 -27.29 -14.39
N THR A 431 -44.29 -26.53 -13.35
CA THR A 431 -45.14 -25.50 -12.73
C THR A 431 -44.52 -24.11 -12.90
N GLU A 432 -45.37 -23.07 -12.93
CA GLU A 432 -44.94 -21.67 -13.09
C GLU A 432 -43.93 -21.24 -12.03
N ILE A 433 -44.14 -21.61 -10.76
CA ILE A 433 -43.23 -21.30 -9.65
C ILE A 433 -41.91 -22.08 -9.78
N SER A 434 -41.96 -23.34 -10.24
CA SER A 434 -40.76 -24.13 -10.52
C SER A 434 -39.94 -23.49 -11.63
N TYR A 435 -40.58 -23.07 -12.73
CA TYR A 435 -39.90 -22.38 -13.83
C TYR A 435 -39.11 -21.17 -13.36
N ILE A 436 -39.75 -20.23 -12.66
CA ILE A 436 -39.09 -19.00 -12.25
C ILE A 436 -37.96 -19.29 -11.25
N ARG A 437 -38.10 -20.31 -10.37
CA ARG A 437 -37.01 -20.73 -9.48
C ARG A 437 -35.77 -21.21 -10.25
N HIS A 438 -35.94 -22.05 -11.28
CA HIS A 438 -34.80 -22.50 -12.11
C HIS A 438 -34.22 -21.35 -12.96
N VAL A 439 -35.04 -20.41 -13.42
CA VAL A 439 -34.57 -19.17 -14.06
C VAL A 439 -33.69 -18.35 -13.10
N CYS A 440 -34.06 -18.25 -11.82
CA CYS A 440 -33.23 -17.56 -10.82
C CYS A 440 -31.88 -18.26 -10.63
N ILE A 441 -31.88 -19.59 -10.46
CA ILE A 441 -30.65 -20.39 -10.27
C ILE A 441 -29.71 -20.22 -11.47
N VAL A 442 -30.24 -20.27 -12.70
CA VAL A 442 -29.46 -20.04 -13.93
C VAL A 442 -28.88 -18.63 -13.96
N ASN A 443 -29.66 -17.59 -13.65
CA ASN A 443 -29.16 -16.22 -13.68
C ASN A 443 -28.14 -15.92 -12.57
N ILE A 444 -28.30 -16.52 -11.38
CA ILE A 444 -27.30 -16.45 -10.30
C ILE A 444 -26.00 -17.11 -10.76
N ALA A 445 -26.08 -18.31 -11.35
CA ALA A 445 -24.91 -19.03 -11.83
C ALA A 445 -24.19 -18.31 -12.98
N VAL A 446 -24.93 -17.75 -13.94
CA VAL A 446 -24.38 -16.96 -15.05
C VAL A 446 -23.76 -15.67 -14.56
N SER A 447 -24.43 -14.91 -13.68
CA SER A 447 -23.90 -13.66 -13.13
C SER A 447 -22.59 -13.91 -12.38
N LEU A 448 -22.52 -14.97 -11.57
CA LEU A 448 -21.29 -15.34 -10.86
C LEU A 448 -20.17 -15.80 -11.78
N LEU A 449 -20.49 -16.61 -12.80
CA LEU A 449 -19.51 -17.09 -13.77
C LEU A 449 -18.87 -15.91 -14.50
N ILE A 450 -19.68 -14.96 -14.97
CA ILE A 450 -19.19 -13.76 -15.65
C ILE A 450 -18.36 -12.90 -14.68
N ALA A 451 -18.81 -12.72 -13.44
CA ALA A 451 -18.05 -11.98 -12.42
C ALA A 451 -16.67 -12.60 -12.13
N ASN A 452 -16.58 -13.93 -12.03
CA ASN A 452 -15.32 -14.66 -11.84
C ASN A 452 -14.38 -14.51 -13.05
N VAL A 453 -14.90 -14.58 -14.28
CA VAL A 453 -14.10 -14.37 -15.50
C VAL A 453 -13.53 -12.97 -15.54
N TRP A 454 -14.35 -11.94 -15.29
CA TRP A 454 -13.87 -10.56 -15.24
C TRP A 454 -12.87 -10.34 -14.08
N PHE A 455 -13.05 -11.00 -12.93
CA PHE A 455 -12.10 -10.93 -11.83
C PHE A 455 -10.73 -11.51 -12.21
N ILE A 456 -10.68 -12.64 -12.93
CA ILE A 456 -9.42 -13.23 -13.42
C ILE A 456 -8.74 -12.32 -14.45
N ILE A 457 -9.52 -11.75 -15.37
CA ILE A 457 -9.01 -10.75 -16.32
C ILE A 457 -8.43 -9.58 -15.53
N ASN A 458 -9.15 -9.08 -14.53
CA ASN A 458 -8.72 -7.98 -13.68
C ASN A 458 -7.37 -8.23 -12.98
N SER A 459 -7.15 -9.43 -12.45
CA SER A 459 -5.89 -9.79 -11.78
C SER A 459 -4.70 -9.90 -12.75
N ASN A 460 -4.94 -10.31 -14.01
CA ASN A 460 -3.88 -10.50 -15.00
C ASN A 460 -3.40 -9.18 -15.65
N PHE A 461 -4.26 -8.17 -15.78
CA PHE A 461 -3.94 -6.89 -16.43
C PHE A 461 -3.37 -5.80 -15.48
N HIS A 462 -3.14 -6.15 -14.21
CA HIS A 462 -2.70 -5.25 -13.11
C HIS A 462 -1.43 -4.42 -13.38
N LYS A 463 -0.57 -4.80 -14.33
CA LYS A 463 0.74 -4.13 -14.55
C LYS A 463 0.83 -3.26 -15.80
N LYS A 464 -0.22 -3.16 -16.63
CA LYS A 464 -0.10 -2.51 -17.96
C LYS A 464 -1.12 -1.40 -18.25
N ALA A 465 -2.08 -1.15 -17.38
CA ALA A 465 -3.23 -0.31 -17.70
C ALA A 465 -3.46 0.83 -16.69
N GLN A 466 -2.44 1.63 -16.38
CA GLN A 466 -2.58 2.73 -15.42
C GLN A 466 -3.30 3.97 -15.95
N ASN A 467 -3.81 3.99 -17.19
CA ASN A 467 -4.55 5.12 -17.76
C ASN A 467 -5.60 4.73 -18.86
N SER A 468 -6.03 3.47 -18.93
CA SER A 468 -6.87 2.99 -20.04
C SER A 468 -8.35 2.85 -19.65
N ASN A 469 -9.25 3.30 -20.53
CA ASN A 469 -10.71 3.04 -20.48
C ASN A 469 -11.06 1.56 -20.21
N TRP A 470 -10.12 0.64 -20.52
CA TRP A 470 -10.24 -0.78 -20.20
C TRP A 470 -10.39 -1.06 -18.70
N CYS A 471 -9.63 -0.40 -17.84
CA CYS A 471 -9.69 -0.61 -16.39
C CYS A 471 -11.09 -0.22 -15.84
N VAL A 472 -11.66 0.89 -16.35
CA VAL A 472 -13.03 1.33 -16.05
C VAL A 472 -14.04 0.26 -16.43
N ALA A 473 -13.92 -0.30 -17.64
CA ALA A 473 -14.81 -1.33 -18.13
C ALA A 473 -14.72 -2.62 -17.28
N LEU A 474 -13.50 -3.07 -16.95
CA LEU A 474 -13.28 -4.23 -16.09
C LEU A 474 -13.96 -4.07 -14.73
N THR A 475 -13.73 -2.94 -14.06
CA THR A 475 -14.34 -2.65 -12.77
C THR A 475 -15.86 -2.53 -12.88
N PHE A 476 -16.39 -1.89 -13.93
CA PHE A 476 -17.83 -1.77 -14.15
C PHE A 476 -18.52 -3.12 -14.32
N PHE A 477 -17.99 -4.00 -15.18
CA PHE A 477 -18.60 -5.31 -15.41
C PHE A 477 -18.54 -6.18 -14.15
N SER A 478 -17.40 -6.23 -13.45
CA SER A 478 -17.32 -6.93 -12.17
C SER A 478 -18.35 -6.40 -11.16
N HIS A 479 -18.43 -5.07 -10.99
CA HIS A 479 -19.41 -4.44 -10.10
C HIS A 479 -20.84 -4.84 -10.44
N PHE A 480 -21.23 -4.69 -11.71
CA PHE A 480 -22.57 -4.97 -12.18
C PHE A 480 -22.98 -6.44 -11.98
N PHE A 481 -22.13 -7.39 -12.37
CA PHE A 481 -22.46 -8.82 -12.29
C PHE A 481 -22.48 -9.35 -10.85
N TYR A 482 -21.58 -8.88 -9.97
CA TYR A 482 -21.67 -9.23 -8.55
C TYR A 482 -22.94 -8.67 -7.91
N LEU A 483 -23.33 -7.44 -8.25
CA LEU A 483 -24.55 -6.83 -7.73
C LEU A 483 -25.81 -7.54 -8.28
N SER A 484 -25.84 -7.84 -9.57
CA SER A 484 -26.89 -8.64 -10.23
C SER A 484 -27.13 -9.97 -9.51
N LEU A 485 -26.06 -10.67 -9.14
CA LEU A 485 -26.16 -11.90 -8.37
C LEU A 485 -26.93 -11.68 -7.05
N PHE A 486 -26.65 -10.62 -6.29
CA PHE A 486 -27.41 -10.31 -5.06
C PHE A 486 -28.88 -10.04 -5.34
N PHE A 487 -29.19 -9.27 -6.37
CA PHE A 487 -30.58 -8.97 -6.72
C PHE A 487 -31.38 -10.19 -7.23
N TRP A 488 -30.74 -11.12 -7.94
CA TRP A 488 -31.39 -12.39 -8.31
C TRP A 488 -31.65 -13.30 -7.10
N MET A 489 -30.73 -13.31 -6.12
CA MET A 489 -30.97 -14.01 -4.85
C MET A 489 -32.08 -13.36 -4.03
N PHE A 490 -32.14 -12.03 -4.01
CA PHE A 490 -33.25 -11.29 -3.39
C PHE A 490 -34.59 -11.64 -4.05
N PHE A 491 -34.65 -11.64 -5.38
CA PHE A 491 -35.85 -12.03 -6.10
C PHE A 491 -36.24 -13.49 -5.81
N GLN A 492 -35.26 -14.39 -5.71
CA GLN A 492 -35.50 -15.77 -5.31
C GLN A 492 -36.08 -15.89 -3.89
N ALA A 493 -35.64 -15.05 -2.95
CA ALA A 493 -36.19 -14.98 -1.60
C ALA A 493 -37.65 -14.49 -1.62
N LEU A 494 -37.96 -13.45 -2.40
CA LEU A 494 -39.33 -12.97 -2.60
C LEU A 494 -40.24 -14.04 -3.20
N LEU A 495 -39.76 -14.84 -4.15
CA LEU A 495 -40.53 -15.95 -4.72
C LEU A 495 -40.91 -17.01 -3.68
N ILE A 496 -40.03 -17.26 -2.70
CA ILE A 496 -40.30 -18.22 -1.63
C ILE A 496 -41.34 -17.66 -0.66
N ILE A 497 -41.23 -16.39 -0.28
CA ILE A 497 -42.27 -15.72 0.52
C ILE A 497 -43.62 -15.76 -0.21
N TYR A 498 -43.63 -15.40 -1.50
CA TYR A 498 -44.84 -15.41 -2.32
C TYR A 498 -45.49 -16.81 -2.36
N GLY A 499 -44.67 -17.86 -2.50
CA GLY A 499 -45.14 -19.24 -2.47
C GLY A 499 -45.71 -19.71 -1.12
N ILE A 500 -45.31 -19.08 0.00
CA ILE A 500 -45.83 -19.37 1.34
C ILE A 500 -47.10 -18.56 1.63
N LEU A 501 -47.11 -17.27 1.27
CA LEU A 501 -48.20 -16.34 1.64
C LEU A 501 -49.38 -16.36 0.66
N VAL A 502 -49.16 -16.62 -0.62
CA VAL A 502 -50.17 -16.46 -1.67
C VAL A 502 -50.53 -17.80 -2.28
N VAL A 503 -51.39 -18.56 -1.58
CA VAL A 503 -51.85 -19.89 -2.00
C VAL A 503 -52.95 -19.81 -3.08
N PHE A 504 -53.69 -18.70 -3.19
CA PHE A 504 -54.93 -18.62 -3.98
C PHE A 504 -54.91 -17.68 -5.20
N ARG A 505 -53.99 -16.70 -5.32
CA ARG A 505 -53.90 -15.80 -6.49
C ARG A 505 -52.54 -15.93 -7.19
N ARG A 506 -52.49 -16.76 -8.24
CA ARG A 506 -51.29 -16.92 -9.09
C ARG A 506 -51.14 -15.76 -10.06
N MET A 507 -50.00 -15.09 -10.04
CA MET A 507 -49.63 -14.06 -11.01
C MET A 507 -49.27 -14.71 -12.36
N MET A 508 -49.57 -14.03 -13.46
CA MET A 508 -49.17 -14.50 -14.80
C MET A 508 -47.65 -14.65 -14.90
N LYS A 509 -47.20 -15.77 -15.49
CA LYS A 509 -45.78 -16.09 -15.75
C LYS A 509 -45.01 -14.94 -16.39
N SER A 510 -45.57 -14.29 -17.41
CA SER A 510 -44.93 -13.17 -18.12
C SER A 510 -44.65 -11.99 -17.18
N ARG A 511 -45.61 -11.65 -16.30
CA ARG A 511 -45.45 -10.55 -15.33
C ARG A 511 -44.40 -10.87 -14.27
N MET A 512 -44.36 -12.10 -13.76
CA MET A 512 -43.32 -12.53 -12.81
C MET A 512 -41.92 -12.51 -13.45
N MET A 513 -41.82 -12.88 -14.73
CA MET A 513 -40.56 -12.83 -15.47
C MET A 513 -40.10 -11.38 -15.68
N ALA A 514 -40.99 -10.48 -16.11
CA ALA A 514 -40.67 -9.06 -16.28
C ALA A 514 -40.18 -8.42 -14.96
N ILE A 515 -40.86 -8.69 -13.84
CA ILE A 515 -40.43 -8.22 -12.52
C ILE A 515 -39.06 -8.80 -12.15
N GLY A 516 -38.85 -10.11 -12.38
CA GLY A 516 -37.59 -10.77 -12.08
C GLY A 516 -36.40 -10.17 -12.83
N PHE A 517 -36.52 -9.94 -14.13
CA PHE A 517 -35.46 -9.32 -14.93
C PHE A 517 -35.25 -7.84 -14.58
N ALA A 518 -36.33 -7.10 -14.28
CA ALA A 518 -36.23 -5.70 -13.84
C ALA A 518 -35.50 -5.58 -12.49
N VAL A 519 -35.82 -6.42 -11.51
CA VAL A 519 -35.15 -6.44 -10.20
C VAL A 519 -33.73 -6.98 -10.33
N GLY A 520 -33.56 -8.11 -11.03
CA GLY A 520 -32.31 -8.86 -11.11
C GLY A 520 -31.20 -8.20 -11.91
N TYR A 521 -31.52 -7.40 -12.94
CA TYR A 521 -30.53 -6.69 -13.76
C TYR A 521 -30.75 -5.18 -13.83
N GLY A 522 -32.01 -4.72 -13.86
CA GLY A 522 -32.33 -3.29 -13.97
C GLY A 522 -31.85 -2.48 -12.77
N CYS A 523 -32.22 -2.89 -11.55
CA CYS A 523 -31.76 -2.21 -10.32
C CYS A 523 -30.22 -2.18 -10.19
N PRO A 524 -29.48 -3.30 -10.36
CA PRO A 524 -28.02 -3.28 -10.38
C PRO A 524 -27.41 -2.34 -11.42
N LEU A 525 -28.00 -2.27 -12.63
CA LEU A 525 -27.50 -1.42 -13.70
C LEU A 525 -27.59 0.06 -13.32
N VAL A 526 -28.73 0.49 -12.75
CA VAL A 526 -28.93 1.86 -12.28
C VAL A 526 -27.91 2.23 -11.21
N ILE A 527 -27.69 1.34 -10.23
CA ILE A 527 -26.70 1.56 -9.16
C ILE A 527 -25.29 1.68 -9.74
N ALA A 528 -24.89 0.74 -10.61
CA ALA A 528 -23.56 0.74 -11.22
C ALA A 528 -23.32 1.99 -12.09
N CYS A 529 -24.26 2.36 -12.96
CA CYS A 529 -24.15 3.55 -13.80
C CYS A 529 -24.11 4.85 -12.98
N THR A 530 -24.93 4.96 -11.95
CA THR A 530 -24.93 6.13 -11.05
C THR A 530 -23.60 6.24 -10.31
N THR A 531 -23.05 5.11 -9.84
CA THR A 531 -21.75 5.07 -9.17
C THR A 531 -20.64 5.56 -10.09
N VAL A 532 -20.61 5.10 -11.34
CA VAL A 532 -19.64 5.57 -12.35
C VAL A 532 -19.81 7.07 -12.63
N ALA A 533 -21.04 7.54 -12.85
CA ALA A 533 -21.32 8.93 -13.18
C ALA A 533 -20.84 9.91 -12.08
N VAL A 534 -21.00 9.53 -10.81
CA VAL A 534 -20.62 10.38 -9.67
C VAL A 534 -19.11 10.32 -9.37
N THR A 535 -18.44 9.19 -9.62
CA THR A 535 -17.06 8.95 -9.12
C THR A 535 -15.97 9.08 -10.19
N VAL A 536 -16.31 9.01 -11.48
CA VAL A 536 -15.36 9.19 -12.59
C VAL A 536 -14.79 10.61 -12.70
N PRO A 537 -15.55 11.70 -12.49
CA PRO A 537 -15.02 13.07 -12.63
C PRO A 537 -13.81 13.36 -11.73
N GLU A 538 -13.75 12.72 -10.55
CA GLU A 538 -12.65 12.87 -9.58
C GLU A 538 -11.57 11.78 -9.71
N LYS A 539 -11.62 10.94 -10.75
CA LYS A 539 -10.78 9.72 -10.89
C LYS A 539 -10.88 8.78 -9.68
N GLY A 540 -12.00 8.84 -8.96
CA GLY A 540 -12.21 8.15 -7.70
C GLY A 540 -12.95 6.82 -7.82
N TYR A 541 -13.33 6.37 -9.01
CA TYR A 541 -14.05 5.10 -9.17
C TYR A 541 -13.17 3.87 -8.86
N MET A 542 -11.86 3.95 -9.16
CA MET A 542 -10.92 2.84 -9.07
C MET A 542 -9.78 3.11 -8.09
N ARG A 543 -9.19 2.04 -7.55
CA ARG A 543 -7.98 2.10 -6.73
C ARG A 543 -6.75 2.42 -7.61
N PRO A 544 -5.79 3.25 -7.15
CA PRO A 544 -4.58 3.56 -7.93
C PRO A 544 -3.71 2.32 -8.22
N ASP A 545 -3.79 1.31 -7.35
CA ASP A 545 -2.95 0.11 -7.42
C ASP A 545 -3.64 -1.07 -8.10
N ALA A 546 -4.98 -1.07 -8.27
CA ALA A 546 -5.73 -2.18 -8.86
C ALA A 546 -7.00 -1.71 -9.56
N CYS A 547 -7.41 -2.40 -10.63
CA CYS A 547 -8.66 -2.14 -11.38
C CYS A 547 -9.91 -2.61 -10.59
N TRP A 548 -10.08 -2.11 -9.36
CA TRP A 548 -11.16 -2.44 -8.44
C TRP A 548 -11.73 -1.17 -7.79
N LEU A 549 -12.96 -1.25 -7.25
CA LEU A 549 -13.63 -0.10 -6.62
C LEU A 549 -12.78 0.52 -5.51
N ASN A 550 -12.69 1.85 -5.50
CA ASN A 550 -11.92 2.61 -4.53
C ASN A 550 -12.60 2.63 -3.14
N TRP A 551 -11.81 2.48 -2.08
CA TRP A 551 -12.23 2.64 -0.69
C TRP A 551 -11.65 3.93 -0.05
N ASP A 552 -10.42 4.28 -0.40
CA ASP A 552 -9.58 5.22 0.35
C ASP A 552 -10.00 6.70 0.14
N ASN A 553 -10.36 7.11 -1.08
CA ASN A 553 -10.66 8.52 -1.39
C ASN A 553 -12.17 8.83 -1.48
N THR A 554 -12.94 8.03 -2.20
CA THR A 554 -14.35 8.30 -2.54
C THR A 554 -15.35 7.33 -1.92
N LYS A 555 -14.86 6.29 -1.23
CA LYS A 555 -15.67 5.19 -0.67
C LYS A 555 -16.62 4.54 -1.69
N ALA A 556 -16.26 4.53 -2.98
CA ALA A 556 -17.07 3.97 -4.06
C ALA A 556 -17.50 2.51 -3.81
N LEU A 557 -16.69 1.73 -3.10
CA LEU A 557 -17.02 0.36 -2.70
C LEU A 557 -18.28 0.24 -1.82
N LEU A 558 -18.67 1.30 -1.09
CA LEU A 558 -19.93 1.31 -0.32
C LEU A 558 -21.17 1.22 -1.20
N ALA A 559 -21.12 1.74 -2.43
CA ALA A 559 -22.23 1.66 -3.38
C ALA A 559 -22.59 0.21 -3.76
N PHE A 560 -21.62 -0.70 -3.63
CA PHE A 560 -21.81 -2.13 -3.78
C PHE A 560 -22.10 -2.82 -2.43
N ALA A 561 -21.31 -2.53 -1.40
CA ALA A 561 -21.36 -3.24 -0.13
C ALA A 561 -22.67 -3.02 0.63
N VAL A 562 -23.21 -1.79 0.64
CA VAL A 562 -24.43 -1.46 1.38
C VAL A 562 -25.65 -2.21 0.81
N PRO A 563 -25.96 -2.16 -0.51
CA PRO A 563 -27.04 -2.96 -1.07
C PRO A 563 -26.88 -4.46 -0.85
N ALA A 564 -25.65 -4.98 -0.98
CA ALA A 564 -25.36 -6.39 -0.75
C ALA A 564 -25.69 -6.82 0.69
N LEU A 565 -25.23 -6.06 1.70
CA LEU A 565 -25.49 -6.35 3.11
C LEU A 565 -26.98 -6.27 3.46
N VAL A 566 -27.71 -5.30 2.91
CA VAL A 566 -29.17 -5.17 3.12
C VAL A 566 -29.89 -6.39 2.55
N ILE A 567 -29.56 -6.81 1.32
CA ILE A 567 -30.17 -7.99 0.69
C ILE A 567 -29.90 -9.26 1.52
N VAL A 568 -28.67 -9.41 2.02
CA VAL A 568 -28.28 -10.56 2.85
C VAL A 568 -29.10 -10.59 4.15
N ALA A 569 -29.27 -9.45 4.81
CA ALA A 569 -30.11 -9.34 6.00
C ALA A 569 -31.56 -9.76 5.70
N VAL A 570 -32.14 -9.30 4.58
CA VAL A 570 -33.50 -9.69 4.20
C VAL A 570 -33.59 -11.19 3.92
N ASN A 571 -32.64 -11.77 3.19
CA ASN A 571 -32.63 -13.20 2.88
C ASN A 571 -32.51 -14.06 4.16
N LEU A 572 -31.73 -13.62 5.16
CA LEU A 572 -31.66 -14.27 6.46
C LEU A 572 -33.01 -14.30 7.17
N VAL A 573 -33.77 -13.19 7.13
CA VAL A 573 -35.13 -13.13 7.66
C VAL A 573 -36.05 -14.11 6.92
N VAL A 574 -35.96 -14.20 5.59
CA VAL A 574 -36.76 -15.17 4.81
C VAL A 574 -36.46 -16.61 5.22
N VAL A 575 -35.18 -16.95 5.37
CA VAL A 575 -34.76 -18.28 5.80
C VAL A 575 -35.29 -18.60 7.19
N LEU A 576 -35.26 -17.64 8.13
CA LEU A 576 -35.84 -17.80 9.46
C LEU A 576 -37.36 -18.03 9.40
N VAL A 577 -38.07 -17.23 8.59
CA VAL A 577 -39.52 -17.39 8.37
C VAL A 577 -39.85 -18.77 7.81
N VAL A 578 -39.06 -19.26 6.84
CA VAL A 578 -39.23 -20.59 6.26
C VAL A 578 -38.95 -21.68 7.30
N ALA A 579 -37.91 -21.53 8.12
CA ALA A 579 -37.57 -22.49 9.18
C ALA A 579 -38.71 -22.59 10.20
N VAL A 580 -39.21 -21.46 10.70
CA VAL A 580 -40.34 -21.40 11.64
C VAL A 580 -41.61 -21.99 11.04
N ASN A 581 -41.95 -21.65 9.79
CA ASN A 581 -43.15 -22.19 9.13
C ASN A 581 -43.04 -23.70 8.82
N THR A 582 -41.82 -24.21 8.61
CA THR A 582 -41.56 -25.64 8.35
C THR A 582 -41.53 -26.46 9.65
N GLN A 583 -41.30 -25.83 10.80
CA GLN A 583 -41.26 -26.48 12.13
C GLN A 583 -42.63 -26.70 12.78
N ARG A 584 -43.76 -26.30 12.18
CA ARG A 584 -45.10 -26.63 12.73
C ARG A 584 -45.24 -28.16 12.81
N PRO A 585 -45.27 -28.78 14.00
CA PRO A 585 -45.26 -30.24 14.11
C PRO A 585 -46.63 -30.78 13.68
N SER A 586 -46.63 -31.75 12.76
CA SER A 586 -47.69 -32.76 12.80
C SER A 586 -47.34 -33.65 13.99
N ILE A 587 -48.22 -33.69 15.00
CA ILE A 587 -48.06 -34.50 16.21
C ILE A 587 -47.75 -35.96 15.79
N GLY A 588 -46.53 -36.44 16.08
CA GLY A 588 -46.04 -37.80 15.78
C GLY A 588 -44.93 -37.92 14.71
N SER A 589 -43.86 -37.10 14.73
CA SER A 589 -42.82 -37.12 13.69
C SER A 589 -41.77 -38.26 13.82
N SER A 590 -41.43 -38.88 12.70
CA SER A 590 -40.37 -39.90 12.58
C SER A 590 -38.99 -39.27 12.30
N LYS A 591 -37.88 -39.97 12.61
CA LYS A 591 -36.49 -39.54 12.29
C LYS A 591 -36.29 -39.14 10.81
N SER A 592 -37.08 -39.72 9.90
CA SER A 592 -37.05 -39.40 8.47
C SER A 592 -37.69 -38.05 8.12
N GLN A 593 -38.68 -37.59 8.89
CA GLN A 593 -39.28 -36.26 8.73
C GLN A 593 -38.35 -35.15 9.23
N ASP A 594 -37.66 -35.37 10.35
CA ASP A 594 -36.68 -34.41 10.89
C ASP A 594 -35.51 -34.19 9.91
N LEU A 595 -34.99 -35.27 9.30
CA LEU A 595 -33.97 -35.18 8.26
C LEU A 595 -34.46 -34.44 7.01
N ALA A 596 -35.72 -34.65 6.59
CA ALA A 596 -36.31 -33.96 5.46
C ALA A 596 -36.52 -32.45 5.73
N ILE A 597 -36.89 -32.09 6.97
CA ILE A 597 -37.02 -30.71 7.44
C ILE A 597 -35.63 -30.04 7.44
N ILE A 598 -34.61 -30.69 8.02
CA ILE A 598 -33.23 -30.21 8.03
C ILE A 598 -32.69 -30.05 6.60
N MET A 599 -32.95 -30.99 5.69
CA MET A 599 -32.55 -30.88 4.28
C MET A 599 -33.26 -29.75 3.53
N ARG A 600 -34.55 -29.50 3.82
CA ARG A 600 -35.32 -28.40 3.20
C ARG A 600 -34.85 -27.04 3.71
N ILE A 601 -34.58 -26.93 5.01
CA ILE A 601 -34.02 -25.72 5.63
C ILE A 601 -32.59 -25.51 5.13
N SER A 602 -31.72 -26.52 5.12
CA SER A 602 -30.33 -26.37 4.67
C SER A 602 -30.21 -26.02 3.18
N LYS A 603 -31.10 -26.55 2.33
CA LYS A 603 -31.23 -26.14 0.93
C LYS A 603 -31.58 -24.66 0.81
N ASN A 604 -32.57 -24.19 1.56
CA ASN A 604 -32.98 -22.79 1.53
C ASN A 604 -31.92 -21.87 2.15
N VAL A 605 -31.25 -22.29 3.23
CA VAL A 605 -30.10 -21.61 3.79
C VAL A 605 -29.00 -21.51 2.73
N ALA A 606 -28.55 -22.59 2.11
CA ALA A 606 -27.41 -22.50 1.19
C ALA A 606 -27.70 -21.82 -0.16
N ILE A 607 -28.96 -21.80 -0.61
CA ILE A 607 -29.36 -21.13 -1.85
C ILE A 607 -29.77 -19.67 -1.61
N LEU A 608 -30.44 -19.35 -0.49
CA LEU A 608 -30.92 -17.99 -0.18
C LEU A 608 -29.97 -17.24 0.75
N THR A 609 -29.44 -17.91 1.78
CA THR A 609 -28.31 -17.39 2.56
C THR A 609 -27.09 -17.61 1.70
N PRO A 610 -26.65 -16.56 1.02
CA PRO A 610 -25.51 -16.73 0.17
C PRO A 610 -24.36 -16.94 1.15
N LEU A 611 -23.58 -18.02 1.07
CA LEU A 611 -22.27 -18.03 1.73
C LEU A 611 -21.41 -16.82 1.24
N LEU A 612 -21.80 -16.24 0.10
CA LEU A 612 -21.56 -14.89 -0.41
C LEU A 612 -21.90 -13.70 0.51
N GLY A 613 -23.02 -13.69 1.20
CA GLY A 613 -23.40 -12.58 2.07
C GLY A 613 -22.48 -12.49 3.29
N LEU A 614 -22.14 -13.66 3.82
CA LEU A 614 -21.12 -13.82 4.84
C LEU A 614 -19.73 -13.52 4.26
N THR A 615 -19.39 -13.96 3.04
CA THR A 615 -18.10 -13.61 2.42
C THR A 615 -17.95 -12.11 2.32
N TRP A 616 -18.93 -11.38 1.79
CA TRP A 616 -18.83 -9.94 1.63
C TRP A 616 -18.95 -9.19 2.97
N GLY A 617 -19.62 -9.74 3.97
CA GLY A 617 -19.52 -9.27 5.37
C GLY A 617 -18.09 -9.37 5.92
N PHE A 618 -17.44 -10.52 5.75
CA PHE A 618 -16.01 -10.69 6.07
C PHE A 618 -15.10 -9.86 5.15
N GLY A 619 -15.50 -9.64 3.90
CA GLY A 619 -14.84 -8.80 2.91
C GLY A 619 -14.82 -7.34 3.36
N VAL A 620 -15.94 -6.80 3.86
CA VAL A 620 -15.99 -5.48 4.50
C VAL A 620 -15.15 -5.46 5.78
N ALA A 621 -15.15 -6.53 6.59
CA ALA A 621 -14.29 -6.62 7.76
C ALA A 621 -12.78 -6.57 7.39
N THR A 622 -12.37 -7.08 6.22
CA THR A 622 -10.99 -6.94 5.73
C THR A 622 -10.59 -5.49 5.39
N LEU A 623 -11.58 -4.61 5.17
CA LEU A 623 -11.38 -3.20 4.86
C LEU A 623 -11.27 -2.31 6.10
N LEU A 624 -11.60 -2.84 7.29
CA LEU A 624 -11.36 -2.14 8.55
C LEU A 624 -9.86 -2.10 8.86
N GLU A 625 -9.36 -0.98 9.36
CA GLU A 625 -7.96 -0.84 9.76
C GLU A 625 -7.65 -1.83 10.90
N GLY A 626 -6.55 -2.58 10.78
CA GLY A 626 -6.10 -3.52 11.83
C GLY A 626 -6.60 -4.97 11.74
N THR A 627 -7.33 -5.39 10.69
CA THR A 627 -7.78 -6.80 10.59
C THR A 627 -6.68 -7.80 10.26
N SER A 628 -6.77 -8.99 10.86
CA SER A 628 -5.83 -10.11 10.73
C SER A 628 -5.91 -10.83 9.37
N LEU A 629 -4.80 -11.44 8.95
CA LEU A 629 -4.68 -12.26 7.72
C LEU A 629 -5.76 -13.35 7.62
N VAL A 630 -6.25 -13.82 8.77
CA VAL A 630 -7.30 -14.84 8.89
C VAL A 630 -8.57 -14.45 8.14
N PHE A 631 -8.97 -13.17 8.19
CA PHE A 631 -10.18 -12.71 7.49
C PHE A 631 -10.03 -12.75 5.97
N HIS A 632 -8.83 -12.46 5.45
CA HIS A 632 -8.53 -12.60 4.02
C HIS A 632 -8.55 -14.06 3.57
N ILE A 633 -8.02 -14.97 4.39
CA ILE A 633 -8.03 -16.42 4.12
C ILE A 633 -9.47 -16.94 4.11
N ILE A 634 -10.26 -16.61 5.12
CA ILE A 634 -11.68 -17.00 5.20
C ILE A 634 -12.46 -16.44 4.01
N PHE A 635 -12.24 -15.16 3.67
CA PHE A 635 -12.87 -14.54 2.50
C PHE A 635 -12.54 -15.32 1.21
N ALA A 636 -11.27 -15.64 0.95
CA ALA A 636 -10.87 -16.37 -0.23
C ALA A 636 -11.44 -17.81 -0.26
N LEU A 637 -11.41 -18.52 0.86
CA LEU A 637 -11.96 -19.87 1.01
C LEU A 637 -13.47 -19.92 0.77
N LEU A 638 -14.22 -18.96 1.29
CA LEU A 638 -15.66 -18.93 1.10
C LEU A 638 -16.04 -18.58 -0.34
N ASN A 639 -15.29 -17.70 -1.02
CA ASN A 639 -15.48 -17.42 -2.45
C ASN A 639 -15.10 -18.64 -3.32
N ALA A 640 -14.09 -19.43 -2.91
CA ALA A 640 -13.67 -20.66 -3.59
C ALA A 640 -14.77 -21.73 -3.63
N PHE A 641 -15.47 -21.97 -2.52
CA PHE A 641 -16.52 -22.99 -2.43
C PHE A 641 -17.89 -22.52 -2.93
N GLN A 642 -18.01 -21.26 -3.33
CA GLN A 642 -19.28 -20.65 -3.66
C GLN A 642 -19.98 -21.30 -4.86
N GLY A 643 -19.27 -21.49 -5.99
CA GLY A 643 -19.82 -22.17 -7.16
C GLY A 643 -20.17 -23.63 -6.90
N PHE A 644 -19.39 -24.28 -6.02
CA PHE A 644 -19.66 -25.64 -5.57
C PHE A 644 -20.97 -25.75 -4.77
N PHE A 645 -21.23 -24.82 -3.85
CA PHE A 645 -22.48 -24.83 -3.08
C PHE A 645 -23.71 -24.58 -3.97
N ILE A 646 -23.60 -23.69 -4.97
CA ILE A 646 -24.69 -23.46 -5.93
C ILE A 646 -25.01 -24.75 -6.70
N LEU A 647 -23.99 -25.48 -7.16
CA LEU A 647 -24.18 -26.78 -7.80
C LEU A 647 -24.84 -27.79 -6.84
N LEU A 648 -24.30 -27.96 -5.64
CA LEU A 648 -24.74 -28.96 -4.68
C LEU A 648 -26.20 -28.74 -4.25
N PHE A 649 -26.51 -27.54 -3.76
CA PHE A 649 -27.84 -27.26 -3.19
C PHE A 649 -28.86 -26.85 -4.25
N GLY A 650 -28.44 -26.09 -5.26
CA GLY A 650 -29.30 -25.63 -6.35
C GLY A 650 -29.74 -26.77 -7.28
N THR A 651 -28.86 -27.74 -7.53
CA THR A 651 -29.14 -28.82 -8.51
C THR A 651 -29.12 -30.22 -7.90
N ILE A 652 -28.01 -30.65 -7.28
CA ILE A 652 -27.80 -32.06 -6.89
C ILE A 652 -28.74 -32.50 -5.78
N MET A 653 -29.02 -31.64 -4.79
CA MET A 653 -29.91 -31.95 -3.67
C MET A 653 -31.40 -31.81 -4.01
N ASP A 654 -31.75 -31.34 -5.21
CA ASP A 654 -33.14 -31.31 -5.63
C ASP A 654 -33.60 -32.70 -6.11
N HIS A 655 -34.50 -33.34 -5.34
CA HIS A 655 -35.06 -34.64 -5.69
C HIS A 655 -35.67 -34.67 -7.10
N LYS A 656 -36.32 -33.59 -7.55
CA LYS A 656 -36.92 -33.52 -8.89
C LYS A 656 -35.85 -33.55 -9.98
N ILE A 657 -34.71 -32.90 -9.74
CA ILE A 657 -33.56 -32.93 -10.66
C ILE A 657 -32.93 -34.32 -10.63
N ARG A 658 -32.70 -34.91 -9.45
CA ARG A 658 -32.13 -36.26 -9.32
C ARG A 658 -32.97 -37.31 -10.04
N ASP A 659 -34.29 -37.24 -9.91
CA ASP A 659 -35.20 -38.21 -10.53
C ASP A 659 -35.25 -38.02 -12.06
N ALA A 660 -35.30 -36.77 -12.52
CA ALA A 660 -35.21 -36.48 -13.96
C ALA A 660 -33.85 -36.91 -14.55
N LEU A 661 -32.76 -36.73 -13.82
CA LEU A 661 -31.41 -37.13 -14.24
C LEU A 661 -31.25 -38.65 -14.27
N LYS A 662 -31.75 -39.37 -13.24
CA LYS A 662 -31.78 -40.84 -13.22
C LYS A 662 -32.57 -41.40 -14.40
N MET A 663 -33.74 -40.83 -14.70
CA MET A 663 -34.55 -41.25 -15.85
C MET A 663 -33.86 -40.97 -17.20
N ARG A 664 -33.10 -39.88 -17.30
CA ARG A 664 -32.35 -39.57 -18.53
C ARG A 664 -31.14 -40.48 -18.69
N MET A 665 -30.43 -40.78 -17.60
CA MET A 665 -29.32 -41.74 -17.59
C MET A 665 -29.81 -43.16 -17.90
N SER A 666 -30.96 -43.59 -17.38
CA SER A 666 -31.54 -44.90 -17.72
C SER A 666 -32.00 -44.96 -19.19
N SER A 667 -32.55 -43.86 -19.73
CA SER A 667 -32.90 -43.75 -21.17
C SER A 667 -31.66 -43.78 -22.08
N LEU A 668 -30.55 -43.13 -21.69
CA LEU A 668 -29.27 -43.20 -22.40
C LEU A 668 -28.66 -44.60 -22.36
N LYS A 669 -28.73 -45.29 -21.21
CA LYS A 669 -28.27 -46.67 -21.03
C LYS A 669 -29.15 -47.68 -21.79
N GLY A 670 -30.46 -47.44 -21.87
CA GLY A 670 -31.40 -48.23 -22.67
C GLY A 670 -31.19 -48.06 -24.18
N ARG A 671 -30.84 -46.86 -24.64
CA ARG A 671 -30.51 -46.58 -26.06
C ARG A 671 -29.17 -47.21 -26.48
N SER A 672 -28.21 -47.31 -25.55
CA SER A 672 -26.95 -48.05 -25.77
C SER A 672 -27.19 -49.56 -25.90
N ARG A 673 -28.04 -50.16 -25.06
CA ARG A 673 -28.40 -51.59 -25.15
C ARG A 673 -29.23 -51.94 -26.40
N ALA A 674 -30.12 -51.04 -26.84
CA ALA A 674 -30.89 -51.23 -28.07
C ALA A 674 -30.00 -51.19 -29.33
N ALA A 675 -28.95 -50.36 -29.33
CA ALA A 675 -27.96 -50.33 -30.42
C ALA A 675 -27.06 -51.59 -30.43
N GLU A 676 -26.78 -52.17 -29.28
CA GLU A 676 -26.00 -53.41 -29.12
C GLU A 676 -26.81 -54.67 -29.49
N ASN A 677 -28.11 -54.68 -29.19
CA ASN A 677 -29.02 -55.79 -29.54
C ASN A 677 -29.44 -55.79 -31.02
N ALA A 678 -29.48 -54.63 -31.68
CA ALA A 678 -29.76 -54.53 -33.12
C ALA A 678 -28.63 -55.13 -33.99
N SER A 679 -27.40 -55.24 -33.46
CA SER A 679 -26.27 -55.91 -34.12
C SER A 679 -26.23 -57.43 -33.90
N LEU A 680 -27.14 -58.02 -33.13
CA LEU A 680 -27.09 -59.43 -32.71
C LEU A 680 -28.33 -60.26 -33.12
N SER A 681 -29.19 -59.75 -33.99
CA SER A 681 -30.31 -60.54 -34.52
C SER A 681 -29.83 -61.48 -35.66
N PRO A 682 -29.93 -62.82 -35.52
CA PRO A 682 -29.55 -63.75 -36.59
C PRO A 682 -30.66 -63.85 -37.64
N THR A 683 -30.29 -63.68 -38.90
CA THR A 683 -31.05 -64.18 -40.06
C THR A 683 -31.16 -65.69 -39.99
N ASN A 684 -32.37 -66.23 -39.81
CA ASN A 684 -32.70 -67.60 -40.23
C ASN A 684 -34.17 -67.71 -40.64
N GLY A 685 -34.40 -68.12 -41.88
CA GLY A 685 -35.72 -68.26 -42.50
C GLY A 685 -35.65 -68.66 -43.97
N SER A 686 -35.04 -69.82 -44.21
CA SER A 686 -35.23 -70.79 -45.32
C SER A 686 -36.00 -70.38 -46.59
N LYS A 687 -35.30 -70.42 -47.73
CA LYS A 687 -35.88 -70.81 -49.03
C LYS A 687 -35.84 -72.33 -49.15
N LEU A 688 -36.99 -72.97 -49.41
CA LEU A 688 -37.05 -74.31 -49.99
C LEU A 688 -38.25 -74.37 -50.94
N MET A 689 -37.94 -74.31 -52.24
CA MET A 689 -38.84 -74.68 -53.32
C MET A 689 -37.96 -75.27 -54.43
N ASN A 690 -37.86 -76.61 -54.46
CA ASN A 690 -37.76 -77.39 -55.69
C ASN A 690 -37.93 -78.89 -55.38
N ARG A 691 -39.03 -79.41 -55.94
CA ARG A 691 -39.53 -80.79 -56.06
C ARG A 691 -40.03 -81.52 -54.82
#